data_AF-A0A7S1Z2I4-F1
#
_entry.id   AF-A0A7S1Z2I4-F1
#
_cell.length_a   1.000
_cell.length_b   1.000
_cell.length_c   1.000
_cell.angle_alpha   90.00
_cell.angle_beta   90.00
_cell.angle_gamma   90.00
#
_symmetry.space_group_name_H-M   'P 1'
#
loop_
_entity.id
_entity.type
_entity.pdbx_description
1 polymer ?
#
loop_
_entity_poly.entity_id
_entity_poly.type
_entity_poly.pdbx_seq_one_letter_code
_entity_poly.pdbx_strand_id
1 'polypeptide(L)'
;MRMGRPNKKRRSNSSKKKENPKPKRSSPNLVVGQVSSNIIASSISPRLSELALKGLETYAEDLVSYQDALSAAEKENGGDTEAEVNLDGDVVNETLSPPKKPSSNRLFTTQFSVDEFNTQVLSSTARHFSTTTNQWKVHANAAKFERLLDEKYGPFRPFITDHPEIETFIKNVQRRYAMGGFSPFRPSGDAPFSKSTSIILLFMMQRNGVRWDGLLLAAVFLLVGLQPWALVVLVAIGHEYLERRKKKSIGGMPKKIQTVDSYFDRDIVSGENAADEDDESEEAERERKFKFLSQKVGTNIKEKDLTEEEQKGLYDTLILGTGPSALYTASLLSRSGKKVLVVSENDDASGCHSITSKLGSGIDMTNIPFDVEGNNVSHVSRQQQLLAPALCTTTDVQGGIRFAKIGSPTDDYTHTILSIPGVGVDGANGSYSIPFLFRGGNGARAVADEAASRLGDGWPADDGTDGNSASASYLSACQAINTTAGKYYLTKILPESSKSFQGGSSYQEASIRYASSFLNKCLPLNAQVRSLVAGMGLYQEDLPPAKASMAVHVSNVNALISPEGMSYPVGGPRALCHALASVVEQNGGRVLTGARWKEFVFDDTKNKESGKKKKKKEEEEDGGPKPHCVGIQLDDGRSVTVSSKGGSVISMLGMINTFVHKLPDDIRSQHGVPRGLPALTERRPLLRFIIGLSGTKDELSLTGADWYRVPNATVARDEIDPVTGQIKLGEIGYPSDNSVSTGEEEENDEDKPSDDIDAINSTADPDGGRGKRKKTGTSEQKPRRTKFQTGQSWIKVSFPSAKDPSWEDRHGKISTCVVTIEADDDFVRLFETKPKIYSMIKSGSGEAKRLMERVMKDLLENFPQLEGKIMVAEVVGPTGGTLSHNPERFAARGVRADTPYPGLYIGGSDLTVGESFSGSIVGGWLAANAVMGYGNIDHLYLGKNVTSDLQQFLEEPFLSKERNGVVVEDLAVPLKESIVPVAESPAEDAKEDEKIKKEDETVAEKSKEQ
;
A
#
# COMPACT_ATOMS: atom_id res chain seq x y z
N MET A 1 -34.93 2.69 95.57
CA MET A 1 -35.25 2.03 94.28
C MET A 1 -34.27 2.53 93.21
N ARG A 2 -33.89 1.70 92.22
CA ARG A 2 -33.14 1.98 90.95
C ARG A 2 -32.07 3.10 90.97
N MET A 3 -30.76 2.84 90.97
CA MET A 3 -29.88 2.21 89.94
C MET A 3 -29.77 2.95 88.59
N GLY A 4 -28.52 3.15 88.11
CA GLY A 4 -28.24 3.28 86.66
C GLY A 4 -27.02 4.14 86.21
N ARG A 5 -25.88 3.50 85.89
CA ARG A 5 -24.88 3.95 84.88
C ARG A 5 -25.17 3.20 83.55
N PRO A 6 -24.59 3.48 82.34
CA PRO A 6 -23.24 4.02 82.06
C PRO A 6 -23.18 5.15 80.96
N ASN A 7 -22.32 5.07 79.93
CA ASN A 7 -21.50 6.21 79.45
C ASN A 7 -21.32 6.36 77.90
N LYS A 8 -21.15 7.61 77.42
CA LYS A 8 -20.47 8.11 76.17
C LYS A 8 -20.86 7.63 74.74
N LYS A 9 -20.99 8.61 73.79
CA LYS A 9 -19.98 8.88 72.72
C LYS A 9 -20.17 10.23 71.95
N ARG A 10 -19.21 10.55 71.05
CA ARG A 10 -18.97 11.78 70.22
C ARG A 10 -19.35 11.52 68.73
N ARG A 11 -19.40 12.42 67.73
CA ARG A 11 -19.06 13.87 67.43
C ARG A 11 -19.80 14.23 66.09
N SER A 12 -19.88 15.44 65.51
CA SER A 12 -20.22 16.80 65.98
C SER A 12 -20.32 17.82 64.82
N ASN A 13 -21.37 18.66 64.80
CA ASN A 13 -21.49 20.03 64.23
C ASN A 13 -21.23 20.36 62.74
N SER A 14 -22.22 21.03 62.13
CA SER A 14 -22.02 22.19 61.23
C SER A 14 -23.08 23.26 61.51
N SER A 15 -22.79 24.55 61.30
CA SER A 15 -23.67 25.66 61.75
C SER A 15 -23.83 26.78 60.70
N LYS A 16 -25.08 27.10 60.34
CA LYS A 16 -25.42 28.27 59.49
C LYS A 16 -25.46 29.58 60.29
N LYS A 17 -25.10 30.70 59.67
CA LYS A 17 -25.57 32.06 60.05
C LYS A 17 -25.66 32.98 58.82
N LYS A 18 -26.29 34.14 58.99
CA LYS A 18 -26.78 35.03 57.91
C LYS A 18 -25.70 35.97 57.33
N GLU A 19 -26.08 36.62 56.23
CA GLU A 19 -25.26 37.43 55.32
C GLU A 19 -24.84 38.82 55.85
N ASN A 20 -23.79 39.37 55.23
CA ASN A 20 -23.43 40.79 55.23
C ASN A 20 -23.66 41.39 53.82
N PRO A 21 -23.86 42.72 53.68
CA PRO A 21 -24.16 43.35 52.38
C PRO A 21 -22.98 43.25 51.39
N LYS A 22 -23.31 43.03 50.11
CA LYS A 22 -22.32 42.94 49.01
C LYS A 22 -21.70 44.32 48.72
N PRO A 23 -20.38 44.43 48.49
CA PRO A 23 -19.80 45.64 47.91
C PRO A 23 -20.34 45.88 46.50
N LYS A 24 -20.57 47.15 46.13
CA LYS A 24 -21.00 47.52 44.78
C LYS A 24 -19.80 47.50 43.82
N ARG A 25 -19.95 46.80 42.69
CA ARG A 25 -18.98 46.65 41.58
C ARG A 25 -17.64 45.98 41.92
N SER A 26 -17.59 44.67 41.73
CA SER A 26 -16.48 44.02 41.02
C SER A 26 -17.06 43.32 39.77
N SER A 27 -16.27 43.14 38.71
CA SER A 27 -16.74 42.50 37.47
C SER A 27 -16.66 40.96 37.55
N PRO A 28 -17.49 40.21 36.79
CA PRO A 28 -17.44 38.74 36.82
C PRO A 28 -16.24 38.12 36.08
N ASN A 29 -15.51 38.91 35.28
CA ASN A 29 -14.66 38.41 34.20
C ASN A 29 -13.14 38.41 34.51
N LEU A 30 -12.74 38.25 35.77
CA LEU A 30 -11.31 38.14 36.15
C LEU A 30 -10.92 36.75 36.68
N VAL A 31 -11.16 35.72 35.87
CA VAL A 31 -10.49 34.42 36.05
C VAL A 31 -9.06 34.54 35.51
N VAL A 32 -8.15 34.97 36.39
CA VAL A 32 -6.74 35.19 36.08
C VAL A 32 -6.06 33.85 35.79
N GLY A 33 -5.62 33.64 34.54
CA GLY A 33 -4.94 32.42 34.09
C GLY A 33 -3.47 32.36 34.51
N GLN A 34 -3.01 31.19 34.94
CA GLN A 34 -1.64 30.97 35.41
C GLN A 34 -0.61 31.11 34.28
N VAL A 35 0.38 31.97 34.45
CA VAL A 35 1.71 31.77 33.83
C VAL A 35 2.40 30.68 34.64
N SER A 36 2.88 29.62 34.00
CA SER A 36 3.59 28.57 34.73
C SER A 36 4.96 29.09 35.19
N SER A 37 5.32 28.78 36.44
CA SER A 37 6.65 29.04 37.02
C SER A 37 7.78 28.53 36.13
N ASN A 38 7.50 27.48 35.37
CA ASN A 38 8.44 26.79 34.50
C ASN A 38 8.90 27.69 33.35
N ILE A 39 8.03 28.47 32.70
CA ILE A 39 8.44 29.34 31.56
C ILE A 39 9.42 30.43 32.03
N ILE A 40 9.17 31.01 33.19
CA ILE A 40 10.08 32.00 33.80
C ILE A 40 11.45 31.34 34.06
N ALA A 41 11.46 30.16 34.67
CA ALA A 41 12.69 29.43 35.00
C ALA A 41 13.43 28.86 33.77
N SER A 42 12.73 28.37 32.74
CA SER A 42 13.33 27.65 31.60
C SER A 42 13.77 28.54 30.44
N SER A 43 13.15 29.71 30.29
CA SER A 43 13.24 30.46 29.02
C SER A 43 13.54 31.95 29.21
N ILE A 44 13.19 32.53 30.36
CA ILE A 44 13.47 33.94 30.68
C ILE A 44 14.69 34.03 31.60
N SER A 45 14.74 33.21 32.66
CA SER A 45 15.83 33.21 33.63
C SER A 45 17.22 33.01 32.99
N PRO A 46 17.45 32.05 32.08
CA PRO A 46 18.80 31.82 31.54
C PRO A 46 19.35 33.04 30.81
N ARG A 47 18.54 33.70 29.98
CA ARG A 47 18.95 34.93 29.25
C ARG A 47 19.18 36.13 30.17
N LEU A 48 18.43 36.24 31.26
CA LEU A 48 18.67 37.29 32.26
C LEU A 48 19.94 37.02 33.08
N SER A 49 20.23 35.75 33.39
CA SER A 49 21.49 35.34 34.02
C SER A 49 22.70 35.57 33.10
N GLU A 50 22.57 35.27 31.81
CA GLU A 50 23.57 35.51 30.76
C GLU A 50 23.88 37.01 30.60
N LEU A 51 22.84 37.87 30.54
CA LEU A 51 23.02 39.32 30.49
C LEU A 51 23.61 39.90 31.79
N ALA A 52 23.30 39.32 32.95
CA ALA A 52 23.88 39.73 34.24
C ALA A 52 25.37 39.35 34.35
N LEU A 53 25.75 38.16 33.88
CA LEU A 53 27.16 37.75 33.75
C LEU A 53 27.91 38.67 32.80
N LYS A 54 27.37 38.94 31.61
CA LYS A 54 28.00 39.84 30.64
C LYS A 54 28.18 41.27 31.17
N GLY A 55 27.23 41.78 31.96
CA GLY A 55 27.36 43.06 32.66
C GLY A 55 28.48 43.08 33.71
N LEU A 56 28.75 41.94 34.35
CA LEU A 56 29.88 41.76 35.27
C LEU A 56 31.22 41.65 34.52
N GLU A 57 31.26 40.91 33.42
CA GLU A 57 32.43 40.77 32.54
C GLU A 57 32.90 42.14 32.05
N THR A 58 32.00 42.95 31.46
CA THR A 58 32.36 44.31 31.00
C THR A 58 32.78 45.25 32.14
N TYR A 59 32.31 45.05 33.37
CA TYR A 59 32.82 45.80 34.53
C TYR A 59 34.22 45.34 34.98
N ALA A 60 34.54 44.05 34.81
CA ALA A 60 35.89 43.53 35.05
C ALA A 60 36.87 43.98 33.96
N GLU A 61 36.47 43.96 32.68
CA GLU A 61 37.24 44.49 31.55
C GLU A 61 37.56 45.99 31.74
N ASP A 62 36.56 46.79 32.13
CA ASP A 62 36.76 48.21 32.45
C ASP A 62 37.70 48.43 33.66
N LEU A 63 37.69 47.52 34.65
CA LEU A 63 38.59 47.59 35.81
C LEU A 63 40.03 47.23 35.45
N VAL A 64 40.25 46.20 34.62
CA VAL A 64 41.57 45.84 34.10
C VAL A 64 42.11 46.98 33.23
N SER A 65 41.32 47.47 32.28
CA SER A 65 41.67 48.62 31.43
C SER A 65 42.02 49.87 32.25
N TYR A 66 41.31 50.10 33.36
CA TYR A 66 41.62 51.17 34.31
C TYR A 66 42.94 50.93 35.05
N GLN A 67 43.23 49.70 35.51
CA GLN A 67 44.50 49.37 36.17
C GLN A 67 45.70 49.45 35.22
N ASP A 68 45.56 48.99 33.98
CA ASP A 68 46.60 49.06 32.96
C ASP A 68 46.94 50.52 32.64
N ALA A 69 45.92 51.37 32.40
CA ALA A 69 46.09 52.80 32.20
C ALA A 69 46.71 53.52 33.40
N LEU A 70 46.41 53.09 34.63
CA LEU A 70 47.03 53.63 35.84
C LEU A 70 48.49 53.20 35.95
N SER A 71 48.82 51.95 35.61
CA SER A 71 50.20 51.44 35.57
C SER A 71 51.04 52.04 34.44
N ALA A 72 50.41 52.53 33.37
CA ALA A 72 51.07 53.29 32.32
C ALA A 72 51.42 54.70 32.81
N ALA A 73 50.44 55.40 33.40
CA ALA A 73 50.66 56.72 34.00
C ALA A 73 51.71 56.70 35.13
N GLU A 74 51.77 55.64 35.95
CA GLU A 74 52.81 55.45 36.97
C GLU A 74 54.21 55.19 36.37
N LYS A 75 54.31 54.64 35.14
CA LYS A 75 55.59 54.47 34.43
C LYS A 75 56.05 55.76 33.75
N GLU A 76 55.13 56.53 33.17
CA GLU A 76 55.45 57.81 32.53
C GLU A 76 55.88 58.88 33.55
N ASN A 77 55.25 58.92 34.74
CA ASN A 77 55.70 59.76 35.85
C ASN A 77 56.96 59.23 36.58
N GLY A 78 57.56 58.13 36.11
CA GLY A 78 58.69 57.45 36.75
C GLY A 78 60.08 57.78 36.19
N GLY A 79 60.17 58.67 35.19
CA GLY A 79 61.44 59.11 34.58
C GLY A 79 61.62 60.62 34.60
N ASP A 80 62.85 61.07 34.83
CA ASP A 80 63.22 62.50 34.78
C ASP A 80 62.91 63.08 33.39
N THR A 81 61.82 63.84 33.31
CA THR A 81 61.41 64.59 32.13
C THR A 81 61.79 66.05 32.33
N GLU A 82 62.83 66.48 31.62
CA GLU A 82 63.29 67.88 31.65
C GLU A 82 62.20 68.80 31.09
N ALA A 83 61.93 69.92 31.78
CA ALA A 83 60.89 70.84 31.35
C ALA A 83 61.33 71.63 30.11
N GLU A 84 60.71 71.35 28.96
CA GLU A 84 60.88 72.19 27.77
C GLU A 84 60.27 73.58 28.01
N VAL A 85 61.11 74.61 27.92
CA VAL A 85 60.73 76.01 28.04
C VAL A 85 60.69 76.61 26.63
N ASN A 86 59.52 77.08 26.20
CA ASN A 86 59.38 77.79 24.92
C ASN A 86 60.05 79.16 24.96
N LEU A 87 60.34 79.73 23.79
CA LEU A 87 61.12 80.98 23.62
C LEU A 87 60.55 82.21 24.34
N ASP A 88 59.27 82.20 24.72
CA ASP A 88 58.59 83.26 25.47
C ASP A 88 58.60 83.07 27.01
N GLY A 89 59.13 81.94 27.52
CA GLY A 89 59.41 81.73 28.94
C GLY A 89 58.33 81.05 29.80
N ASP A 90 57.19 80.68 29.22
CA ASP A 90 56.13 79.94 29.92
C ASP A 90 56.41 78.43 30.02
N VAL A 91 56.00 77.81 31.14
CA VAL A 91 56.12 76.37 31.41
C VAL A 91 54.81 75.66 31.09
N VAL A 92 54.81 74.78 30.08
CA VAL A 92 53.63 74.02 29.66
C VAL A 92 53.61 72.64 30.29
N ASN A 93 52.94 72.50 31.45
CA ASN A 93 52.62 71.19 32.01
C ASN A 93 51.27 70.69 31.47
N GLU A 94 51.29 69.83 30.45
CA GLU A 94 50.12 69.04 30.06
C GLU A 94 49.78 68.03 31.16
N THR A 95 48.90 68.44 32.08
CA THR A 95 48.45 67.61 33.19
C THR A 95 47.44 66.57 32.72
N LEU A 96 47.97 65.43 32.23
CA LEU A 96 47.24 64.20 31.98
C LEU A 96 46.30 63.90 33.16
N SER A 97 45.00 64.07 32.92
CA SER A 97 43.99 63.76 33.94
C SER A 97 44.01 62.25 34.21
N PRO A 98 44.06 61.81 35.48
CA PRO A 98 44.11 60.39 35.79
C PRO A 98 42.88 59.68 35.20
N PRO A 99 43.01 58.42 34.74
CA PRO A 99 41.91 57.69 34.15
C PRO A 99 40.73 57.64 35.11
N LYS A 100 39.49 57.74 34.59
CA LYS A 100 38.30 57.68 35.43
C LYS A 100 38.01 56.23 35.80
N LYS A 101 38.08 55.92 37.09
CA LYS A 101 37.68 54.61 37.62
C LYS A 101 36.24 54.27 37.17
N PRO A 102 35.97 53.06 36.66
CA PRO A 102 34.61 52.65 36.30
C PRO A 102 33.67 52.77 37.51
N SER A 103 32.43 53.21 37.24
CA SER A 103 31.49 53.56 38.30
C SER A 103 31.05 52.34 39.11
N SER A 104 31.19 52.43 40.42
CA SER A 104 30.67 51.45 41.39
C SER A 104 29.14 51.34 41.42
N ASN A 105 28.43 52.19 40.68
CA ASN A 105 26.97 52.19 40.62
C ASN A 105 26.39 51.24 39.55
N ARG A 106 27.22 50.42 38.88
CA ARG A 106 26.71 49.33 38.03
C ARG A 106 26.04 48.24 38.87
N LEU A 107 24.98 47.63 38.31
CA LEU A 107 24.17 46.61 38.98
C LEU A 107 24.92 45.30 39.26
N PHE A 108 25.85 44.91 38.39
CA PHE A 108 26.63 43.68 38.50
C PHE A 108 28.11 44.01 38.56
N THR A 109 28.68 43.96 39.77
CA THR A 109 30.09 44.32 40.05
C THR A 109 30.86 43.23 40.79
N THR A 110 30.16 42.16 41.21
CA THR A 110 30.73 40.94 41.81
C THR A 110 29.91 39.72 41.40
N GLN A 111 30.50 38.52 41.41
CA GLN A 111 29.74 37.28 41.18
C GLN A 111 28.59 37.13 42.19
N PHE A 112 28.80 37.56 43.44
CA PHE A 112 27.76 37.58 44.48
C PHE A 112 26.51 38.37 44.05
N SER A 113 26.66 39.52 43.36
CA SER A 113 25.51 40.29 42.86
C SER A 113 24.72 39.57 41.76
N VAL A 114 25.39 38.76 40.93
CA VAL A 114 24.75 37.91 39.91
C VAL A 114 24.06 36.71 40.57
N ASP A 115 24.71 36.07 41.54
CA ASP A 115 24.15 34.95 42.30
C ASP A 115 22.95 35.38 43.16
N GLU A 116 22.99 36.56 43.78
CA GLU A 116 21.86 37.15 44.51
C GLU A 116 20.68 37.46 43.58
N PHE A 117 20.93 38.00 42.38
CA PHE A 117 19.89 38.20 41.37
C PHE A 117 19.24 36.87 40.94
N ASN A 118 20.05 35.87 40.62
CA ASN A 118 19.56 34.54 40.23
C ASN A 118 18.77 33.86 41.37
N THR A 119 19.28 33.88 42.60
CA THR A 119 18.67 33.17 43.74
C THR A 119 17.53 33.94 44.39
N GLN A 120 17.69 35.23 44.72
CA GLN A 120 16.67 36.02 45.41
C GLN A 120 15.63 36.65 44.49
N VAL A 121 15.96 37.00 43.24
CA VAL A 121 15.00 37.68 42.35
C VAL A 121 14.32 36.67 41.44
N LEU A 122 15.08 35.97 40.59
CA LEU A 122 14.52 35.05 39.59
C LEU A 122 13.88 33.82 40.25
N SER A 123 14.60 33.12 41.14
CA SER A 123 14.06 31.90 41.77
C SER A 123 12.89 32.16 42.74
N SER A 124 12.88 33.29 43.46
CA SER A 124 11.80 33.62 44.40
C SER A 124 10.51 34.02 43.67
N THR A 125 10.64 34.82 42.60
CA THR A 125 9.52 35.23 41.74
C THR A 125 8.87 34.00 41.11
N ALA A 126 9.66 33.08 40.53
CA ALA A 126 9.15 31.81 40.00
C ALA A 126 8.41 30.97 41.07
N ARG A 127 8.88 30.98 42.33
CA ARG A 127 8.23 30.28 43.46
C ARG A 127 6.93 30.94 43.95
N HIS A 128 6.70 32.23 43.73
CA HIS A 128 5.46 32.89 44.17
C HIS A 128 4.24 32.58 43.28
N PHE A 129 4.44 32.22 42.01
CA PHE A 129 3.35 31.85 41.09
C PHE A 129 2.88 30.38 41.19
N SER A 130 3.49 29.54 42.04
CA SER A 130 3.25 28.09 42.07
C SER A 130 2.11 27.61 42.99
N THR A 131 1.46 28.50 43.76
CA THR A 131 0.46 28.07 44.76
C THR A 131 -0.91 27.73 44.13
N THR A 132 -1.45 26.56 44.46
CA THR A 132 -2.58 25.93 43.75
C THR A 132 -3.98 26.15 44.35
N THR A 133 -4.17 27.00 45.37
CA THR A 133 -5.49 27.15 46.03
C THR A 133 -5.91 28.59 46.38
N ASN A 134 -7.17 28.89 46.09
CA ASN A 134 -7.97 30.09 46.42
C ASN A 134 -7.55 31.43 45.75
N GLN A 135 -8.35 31.84 44.75
CA GLN A 135 -8.21 33.09 43.98
C GLN A 135 -8.08 34.36 44.83
N TRP A 136 -8.75 34.48 45.98
CA TRP A 136 -8.65 35.68 46.82
C TRP A 136 -7.23 35.90 47.37
N LYS A 137 -6.48 34.83 47.64
CA LYS A 137 -5.06 34.92 48.02
C LYS A 137 -4.18 35.32 46.85
N VAL A 138 -4.55 34.97 45.61
CA VAL A 138 -3.82 35.40 44.40
C VAL A 138 -3.90 36.92 44.26
N HIS A 139 -5.06 37.55 44.46
CA HIS A 139 -5.16 39.02 44.44
C HIS A 139 -4.40 39.70 45.59
N ALA A 140 -4.46 39.15 46.81
CA ALA A 140 -3.69 39.66 47.94
C ALA A 140 -2.17 39.53 47.72
N ASN A 141 -1.73 38.42 47.14
CA ASN A 141 -0.33 38.20 46.79
C ASN A 141 0.11 39.04 45.58
N ALA A 142 -0.78 39.31 44.61
CA ALA A 142 -0.49 40.18 43.47
C ALA A 142 -0.29 41.64 43.92
N ALA A 143 -1.17 42.17 44.76
CA ALA A 143 -0.99 43.50 45.36
C ALA A 143 0.24 43.57 46.28
N LYS A 144 0.58 42.47 46.98
CA LYS A 144 1.83 42.37 47.74
C LYS A 144 3.07 42.26 46.83
N PHE A 145 2.93 41.66 45.65
CA PHE A 145 3.98 41.53 44.64
C PHE A 145 4.20 42.84 43.89
N GLU A 146 3.17 43.62 43.56
CA GLU A 146 3.30 45.01 43.09
C GLU A 146 4.01 45.89 44.13
N ARG A 147 3.65 45.74 45.41
CA ARG A 147 4.30 46.50 46.49
C ARG A 147 5.75 46.09 46.71
N LEU A 148 6.06 44.79 46.65
CA LEU A 148 7.43 44.28 46.66
C LEU A 148 8.19 44.59 45.37
N LEU A 149 7.52 44.77 44.24
CA LEU A 149 8.11 45.29 43.01
C LEU A 149 8.56 46.74 43.23
N ASP A 150 7.69 47.65 43.68
CA ASP A 150 8.13 49.03 43.99
C ASP A 150 9.23 49.05 45.08
N GLU A 151 9.10 48.25 46.14
CA GLU A 151 10.06 48.21 47.27
C GLU A 151 11.42 47.55 46.92
N LYS A 152 11.50 46.58 45.99
CA LYS A 152 12.78 45.94 45.55
C LYS A 152 13.28 46.37 44.16
N TYR A 153 12.47 46.98 43.30
CA TYR A 153 12.82 47.31 41.91
C TYR A 153 12.94 48.82 41.64
N GLY A 154 12.81 49.67 42.67
CA GLY A 154 13.38 51.03 42.62
C GLY A 154 14.81 51.08 42.04
N PRO A 155 15.73 50.15 42.40
CA PRO A 155 17.06 50.01 41.79
C PRO A 155 17.09 49.53 40.33
N PHE A 156 16.04 48.84 39.85
CA PHE A 156 15.95 48.34 38.46
C PHE A 156 15.25 49.34 37.52
N ARG A 157 14.70 50.42 38.06
CA ARG A 157 14.04 51.49 37.27
C ARG A 157 14.94 52.06 36.15
N PRO A 158 16.26 52.30 36.35
CA PRO A 158 17.16 52.74 35.27
C PRO A 158 17.24 51.75 34.11
N PHE A 159 17.49 50.47 34.39
CA PHE A 159 17.58 49.41 33.37
C PHE A 159 16.29 49.27 32.53
N ILE A 160 15.13 49.57 33.10
CA ILE A 160 13.84 49.55 32.40
C ILE A 160 13.62 50.85 31.58
N THR A 161 14.17 52.00 32.01
CA THR A 161 14.11 53.24 31.22
C THR A 161 15.14 53.28 30.09
N ASP A 162 16.29 52.62 30.26
CA ASP A 162 17.36 52.55 29.25
C ASP A 162 16.99 51.59 28.09
N HIS A 163 16.00 50.71 28.30
CA HIS A 163 15.44 49.79 27.30
C HIS A 163 13.94 50.04 27.04
N PRO A 164 13.57 51.12 26.33
CA PRO A 164 12.17 51.52 26.13
C PRO A 164 11.34 50.49 25.34
N GLU A 165 11.95 49.64 24.51
CA GLU A 165 11.28 48.49 23.91
C GLU A 165 10.78 47.48 24.95
N ILE A 166 11.52 47.26 26.04
CA ILE A 166 11.13 46.34 27.12
C ILE A 166 9.98 46.95 27.92
N GLU A 167 10.04 48.24 28.28
CA GLU A 167 8.95 48.91 28.98
C GLU A 167 7.66 48.95 28.12
N THR A 168 7.79 49.22 26.82
CA THR A 168 6.68 49.22 25.85
C THR A 168 6.08 47.83 25.65
N PHE A 169 6.92 46.79 25.59
CA PHE A 169 6.49 45.39 25.54
C PHE A 169 5.72 45.01 26.81
N ILE A 170 6.27 45.27 28.00
CA ILE A 170 5.63 44.97 29.29
C ILE A 170 4.28 45.69 29.40
N LYS A 171 4.22 47.00 29.10
CA LYS A 171 2.96 47.77 29.11
C LYS A 171 1.94 47.20 28.14
N ASN A 172 2.34 46.78 26.93
CA ASN A 172 1.42 46.19 25.95
C ASN A 172 0.93 44.79 26.36
N VAL A 173 1.80 43.95 26.94
CA VAL A 173 1.43 42.63 27.46
C VAL A 173 0.49 42.77 28.66
N GLN A 174 0.82 43.61 29.64
CA GLN A 174 -0.05 43.93 30.78
C GLN A 174 -1.42 44.45 30.33
N ARG A 175 -1.46 45.38 29.36
CA ARG A 175 -2.70 45.96 28.84
C ARG A 175 -3.56 44.92 28.10
N ARG A 176 -2.95 44.04 27.28
CA ARG A 176 -3.67 42.92 26.65
C ARG A 176 -4.16 41.90 27.68
N TYR A 177 -3.39 41.62 28.72
CA TYR A 177 -3.74 40.70 29.81
C TYR A 177 -4.92 41.24 30.64
N ALA A 178 -4.88 42.50 31.05
CA ALA A 178 -5.95 43.17 31.80
C ALA A 178 -7.27 43.27 31.02
N MET A 179 -7.23 43.26 29.68
CA MET A 179 -8.42 43.23 28.81
C MET A 179 -8.87 41.81 28.43
N GLY A 180 -8.28 40.75 29.00
CA GLY A 180 -8.62 39.36 28.69
C GLY A 180 -8.19 38.87 27.30
N GLY A 181 -7.27 39.59 26.63
CA GLY A 181 -6.80 39.30 25.27
C GLY A 181 -5.97 38.02 25.10
N PHE A 182 -5.72 37.28 26.18
CA PHE A 182 -5.12 35.94 26.20
C PHE A 182 -6.13 34.84 26.55
N SER A 183 -7.43 35.13 26.56
CA SER A 183 -8.47 34.10 26.57
C SER A 183 -8.60 33.45 25.18
N PRO A 184 -8.56 32.11 25.05
CA PRO A 184 -8.66 31.45 23.74
C PRO A 184 -10.04 31.62 23.11
N PHE A 185 -11.07 31.87 23.91
CA PHE A 185 -12.41 32.29 23.46
C PHE A 185 -12.56 33.81 23.62
N ARG A 186 -13.36 34.46 22.76
CA ARG A 186 -13.63 35.91 22.86
C ARG A 186 -14.16 36.32 24.25
N PRO A 187 -13.72 37.46 24.84
CA PRO A 187 -14.19 37.92 26.16
C PRO A 187 -15.70 38.14 26.31
N SER A 188 -16.44 38.19 25.21
CA SER A 188 -17.91 38.24 25.14
C SER A 188 -18.59 36.89 25.42
N GLY A 189 -17.89 35.76 25.27
CA GLY A 189 -18.49 34.43 25.18
C GLY A 189 -19.17 34.15 23.83
N ASP A 190 -19.78 35.16 23.22
CA ASP A 190 -20.41 35.07 21.89
C ASP A 190 -19.41 34.97 20.73
N ALA A 191 -19.87 34.28 19.67
CA ALA A 191 -19.18 34.11 18.39
C ALA A 191 -19.07 35.43 17.59
N PRO A 192 -18.24 35.50 16.52
CA PRO A 192 -17.98 36.74 15.79
C PRO A 192 -19.19 37.36 15.10
N PHE A 193 -20.16 36.53 14.71
CA PHE A 193 -21.41 36.91 14.07
C PHE A 193 -22.56 36.05 14.59
N SER A 194 -23.79 36.36 14.22
CA SER A 194 -24.94 35.49 14.53
C SER A 194 -24.77 34.11 13.90
N LYS A 195 -25.31 33.05 14.51
CA LYS A 195 -25.25 31.68 13.96
C LYS A 195 -25.73 31.62 12.51
N SER A 196 -26.80 32.34 12.17
CA SER A 196 -27.33 32.44 10.80
C SER A 196 -26.32 33.08 9.85
N THR A 197 -25.70 34.19 10.24
CA THR A 197 -24.66 34.89 9.45
C THR A 197 -23.43 33.99 9.24
N SER A 198 -22.98 33.30 10.28
CA SER A 198 -21.85 32.38 10.23
C SER A 198 -22.13 31.17 9.34
N ILE A 199 -23.35 30.61 9.36
CA ILE A 199 -23.76 29.53 8.46
C ILE A 199 -23.81 30.02 7.01
N ILE A 200 -24.31 31.23 6.74
CA ILE A 200 -24.31 31.83 5.39
C ILE A 200 -22.87 32.02 4.89
N LEU A 201 -21.97 32.56 5.72
CA LEU A 201 -20.55 32.72 5.37
C LEU A 201 -19.88 31.38 5.06
N LEU A 202 -20.08 30.35 5.89
CA LEU A 202 -19.54 29.01 5.64
C LEU A 202 -20.11 28.38 4.37
N PHE A 203 -21.40 28.54 4.09
CA PHE A 203 -22.02 28.08 2.85
C PHE A 203 -21.45 28.81 1.61
N MET A 204 -21.21 30.12 1.70
CA MET A 204 -20.55 30.89 0.64
C MET A 204 -19.09 30.44 0.43
N MET A 205 -18.34 30.18 1.50
CA MET A 205 -16.98 29.65 1.43
C MET A 205 -16.95 28.26 0.78
N GLN A 206 -17.85 27.36 1.19
CA GLN A 206 -17.99 26.02 0.60
C GLN A 206 -18.36 26.10 -0.89
N ARG A 207 -19.30 26.99 -1.26
CA ARG A 207 -19.71 27.20 -2.66
C ARG A 207 -18.59 27.78 -3.53
N ASN A 208 -17.72 28.61 -2.95
CA ASN A 208 -16.56 29.19 -3.63
C ASN A 208 -15.31 28.29 -3.57
N GLY A 209 -15.46 26.99 -3.27
CA GLY A 209 -14.37 26.02 -3.34
C GLY A 209 -13.31 26.12 -2.24
N VAL A 210 -13.59 26.82 -1.12
CA VAL A 210 -12.66 26.86 0.02
C VAL A 210 -12.46 25.45 0.56
N ARG A 211 -11.19 25.03 0.65
CA ARG A 211 -10.77 23.72 1.15
C ARG A 211 -11.35 23.40 2.53
N TRP A 212 -11.62 22.11 2.78
CA TRP A 212 -12.27 21.63 4.01
C TRP A 212 -11.51 21.95 5.30
N ASP A 213 -10.19 22.01 5.25
CA ASP A 213 -9.33 22.45 6.35
C ASP A 213 -9.60 23.92 6.72
N GLY A 214 -9.52 24.82 5.74
CA GLY A 214 -9.88 26.24 5.88
C GLY A 214 -11.33 26.44 6.30
N LEU A 215 -12.27 25.64 5.77
CA LEU A 215 -13.69 25.68 6.13
C LEU A 215 -13.93 25.29 7.60
N LEU A 216 -13.23 24.26 8.10
CA LEU A 216 -13.35 23.80 9.48
C LEU A 216 -12.73 24.80 10.46
N LEU A 217 -11.56 25.37 10.14
CA LEU A 217 -10.94 26.44 10.92
C LEU A 217 -11.83 27.69 10.94
N ALA A 218 -12.40 28.07 9.80
CA ALA A 218 -13.39 29.14 9.73
C ALA A 218 -14.64 28.82 10.56
N ALA A 219 -15.13 27.58 10.58
CA ALA A 219 -16.27 27.20 11.40
C ALA A 219 -15.97 27.33 12.91
N VAL A 220 -14.78 26.91 13.35
CA VAL A 220 -14.33 27.07 14.75
C VAL A 220 -14.23 28.56 15.13
N PHE A 221 -13.72 29.41 14.25
CA PHE A 221 -13.71 30.86 14.47
C PHE A 221 -15.14 31.46 14.49
N LEU A 222 -15.94 31.20 13.45
CA LEU A 222 -17.24 31.83 13.18
C LEU A 222 -18.40 31.31 14.06
N LEU A 223 -18.34 30.08 14.57
CA LEU A 223 -19.41 29.48 15.38
C LEU A 223 -19.03 29.26 16.85
N VAL A 224 -17.74 29.03 17.16
CA VAL A 224 -17.26 28.76 18.53
C VAL A 224 -16.57 30.00 19.15
N GLY A 225 -16.22 31.00 18.35
CA GLY A 225 -15.62 32.24 18.86
C GLY A 225 -14.18 32.08 19.36
N LEU A 226 -13.47 31.04 18.90
CA LEU A 226 -12.06 30.85 19.17
C LEU A 226 -11.24 32.00 18.55
N GLN A 227 -10.25 32.54 19.26
CA GLN A 227 -9.42 33.63 18.76
C GLN A 227 -8.35 33.12 17.76
N PRO A 228 -7.87 33.96 16.81
CA PRO A 228 -6.94 33.51 15.77
C PRO A 228 -5.63 32.91 16.31
N TRP A 229 -5.08 33.47 17.39
CA TRP A 229 -3.87 32.92 18.02
C TRP A 229 -4.13 31.54 18.67
N ALA A 230 -5.32 31.33 19.25
CA ALA A 230 -5.70 30.07 19.86
C ALA A 230 -6.02 29.01 18.80
N LEU A 231 -6.50 29.43 17.64
CA LEU A 231 -6.65 28.60 16.44
C LEU A 231 -5.28 28.19 15.87
N VAL A 232 -4.31 29.10 15.80
CA VAL A 232 -2.91 28.78 15.45
C VAL A 232 -2.29 27.80 16.47
N VAL A 233 -2.49 28.01 17.77
CA VAL A 233 -2.04 27.07 18.82
C VAL A 233 -2.72 25.70 18.69
N LEU A 234 -4.01 25.65 18.35
CA LEU A 234 -4.72 24.39 18.10
C LEU A 234 -4.18 23.65 16.87
N VAL A 235 -3.89 24.38 15.78
CA VAL A 235 -3.23 23.82 14.59
C VAL A 235 -1.82 23.33 14.92
N ALA A 236 -1.02 24.07 15.71
CA ALA A 236 0.31 23.66 16.14
C ALA A 236 0.27 22.40 17.02
N ILE A 237 -0.67 22.31 17.96
CA ILE A 237 -0.89 21.09 18.78
C ILE A 237 -1.35 19.92 17.92
N GLY A 238 -2.20 20.17 16.91
CA GLY A 238 -2.63 19.16 15.95
C GLY A 238 -1.46 18.65 15.09
N HIS A 239 -0.64 19.56 14.56
CA HIS A 239 0.56 19.23 13.79
C HIS A 239 1.57 18.45 14.63
N GLU A 240 1.86 18.89 15.86
CA GLU A 240 2.75 18.19 16.80
C GLU A 240 2.22 16.80 17.18
N TYR A 241 0.89 16.64 17.34
CA TYR A 241 0.27 15.33 17.54
C TYR A 241 0.41 14.42 16.31
N LEU A 242 0.18 14.96 15.11
CA LEU A 242 0.31 14.24 13.84
C LEU A 242 1.76 13.83 13.57
N GLU A 243 2.73 14.71 13.79
CA GLU A 243 4.16 14.41 13.68
C GLU A 243 4.63 13.37 14.70
N ARG A 244 4.16 13.45 15.96
CA ARG A 244 4.41 12.40 16.97
C ARG A 244 3.77 11.06 16.60
N ARG A 245 2.65 11.05 15.86
CA ARG A 245 2.02 9.84 15.34
C ARG A 245 2.76 9.30 14.10
N LYS A 246 3.27 10.19 13.24
CA LYS A 246 4.13 9.88 12.10
C LYS A 246 5.43 9.21 12.54
N LYS A 247 6.10 9.74 13.56
CA LYS A 247 7.38 9.24 14.12
C LYS A 247 7.25 8.08 15.11
N LYS A 248 6.10 7.41 15.17
CA LYS A 248 5.84 6.31 16.12
C LYS A 248 5.34 5.07 15.37
N SER A 249 6.00 3.93 15.61
CA SER A 249 5.57 2.62 15.12
C SER A 249 4.16 2.25 15.62
N ILE A 250 3.43 1.49 14.80
CA ILE A 250 2.10 0.99 15.16
C ILE A 250 2.16 -0.08 16.28
N GLY A 251 1.03 -0.35 16.94
CA GLY A 251 0.96 -1.18 18.13
C GLY A 251 1.47 -2.62 17.91
N GLY A 252 2.61 -2.94 18.53
CA GLY A 252 3.27 -4.25 18.43
C GLY A 252 4.57 -4.23 17.60
N MET A 253 4.71 -3.27 16.68
CA MET A 253 5.89 -3.18 15.82
C MET A 253 7.14 -2.67 16.59
N PRO A 254 8.31 -3.32 16.44
CA PRO A 254 9.56 -2.87 17.04
C PRO A 254 9.94 -1.44 16.61
N LYS A 255 10.75 -0.76 17.43
CA LYS A 255 11.30 0.58 17.10
C LYS A 255 12.56 0.55 16.23
N LYS A 256 13.24 -0.59 16.21
CA LYS A 256 14.40 -0.92 15.41
C LYS A 256 14.14 -2.35 14.94
N ILE A 257 14.05 -2.55 13.64
CA ILE A 257 13.71 -3.82 13.00
C ILE A 257 14.97 -4.27 12.30
N GLN A 258 15.53 -5.39 12.75
CA GLN A 258 16.78 -5.89 12.20
C GLN A 258 16.60 -6.33 10.76
N THR A 259 17.63 -6.13 9.96
CA THR A 259 17.85 -6.87 8.72
C THR A 259 18.08 -8.34 9.03
N VAL A 260 17.92 -9.20 8.02
CA VAL A 260 18.10 -10.66 8.14
C VAL A 260 19.19 -11.11 7.17
N ASP A 261 19.77 -12.29 7.39
CA ASP A 261 20.77 -12.82 6.47
C ASP A 261 20.15 -13.30 5.16
N SER A 262 20.92 -13.17 4.08
CA SER A 262 20.53 -13.61 2.74
C SER A 262 20.18 -15.11 2.71
N TYR A 263 19.17 -15.48 1.93
CA TYR A 263 18.62 -16.85 1.92
C TYR A 263 19.63 -17.94 1.50
N PHE A 264 20.77 -17.54 0.90
CA PHE A 264 21.86 -18.40 0.45
C PHE A 264 23.07 -18.44 1.40
N ASP A 265 23.13 -17.58 2.42
CA ASP A 265 24.27 -17.44 3.35
C ASP A 265 23.94 -17.83 4.81
N ARG A 266 22.66 -18.07 5.11
CA ARG A 266 22.09 -18.28 6.46
C ARG A 266 22.83 -19.26 7.38
N ASP A 267 23.53 -20.24 6.83
CA ASP A 267 24.20 -21.29 7.61
C ASP A 267 25.70 -20.98 7.86
N ILE A 268 26.29 -19.99 7.17
CA ILE A 268 27.74 -19.71 7.14
C ILE A 268 28.23 -19.00 8.42
N VAL A 269 27.46 -18.02 8.90
CA VAL A 269 27.79 -17.13 10.04
C VAL A 269 27.83 -17.89 11.39
N SER A 270 27.63 -19.21 11.38
CA SER A 270 27.75 -20.08 12.55
C SER A 270 29.16 -20.66 12.77
N GLY A 271 30.10 -20.47 11.84
CA GLY A 271 31.50 -20.91 11.95
C GLY A 271 32.46 -19.85 12.53
N GLU A 272 33.55 -20.29 13.14
CA GLU A 272 34.55 -19.42 13.82
C GLU A 272 35.42 -18.56 12.86
N ASN A 273 35.19 -18.63 11.54
CA ASN A 273 36.04 -18.02 10.49
C ASN A 273 35.36 -16.87 9.73
N ALA A 274 34.51 -16.06 10.38
CA ALA A 274 33.90 -14.85 9.77
C ALA A 274 34.90 -13.67 9.61
N ALA A 275 36.14 -13.96 9.21
CA ALA A 275 37.24 -13.00 9.10
C ALA A 275 37.83 -12.89 7.67
N ASP A 276 37.45 -13.79 6.77
CA ASP A 276 37.98 -13.91 5.41
C ASP A 276 36.92 -13.54 4.33
N GLU A 277 35.94 -12.67 4.65
CA GLU A 277 34.77 -12.36 3.80
C GLU A 277 35.08 -11.54 2.52
N ASP A 278 36.27 -10.95 2.43
CA ASP A 278 36.69 -10.10 1.31
C ASP A 278 37.17 -10.89 0.07
N ASP A 279 37.56 -12.17 0.23
CA ASP A 279 38.20 -13.01 -0.81
C ASP A 279 37.27 -14.11 -1.38
N GLU A 280 35.97 -14.11 -1.07
CA GLU A 280 35.03 -15.11 -1.63
C GLU A 280 34.69 -14.84 -3.11
N SER A 281 34.80 -15.88 -3.95
CA SER A 281 34.52 -15.78 -5.39
C SER A 281 33.02 -15.75 -5.71
N GLU A 282 32.66 -14.98 -6.74
CA GLU A 282 31.27 -14.86 -7.23
C GLU A 282 30.67 -16.22 -7.66
N GLU A 283 31.52 -17.18 -8.04
CA GLU A 283 31.13 -18.54 -8.40
C GLU A 283 30.67 -19.36 -7.17
N ALA A 284 31.31 -19.21 -6.01
CA ALA A 284 30.89 -19.86 -4.77
C ALA A 284 29.52 -19.33 -4.28
N GLU A 285 29.31 -18.01 -4.37
CA GLU A 285 28.02 -17.36 -4.10
C GLU A 285 26.93 -17.88 -5.05
N ARG A 286 27.25 -18.01 -6.34
CA ARG A 286 26.38 -18.56 -7.39
C ARG A 286 25.99 -20.01 -7.12
N GLU A 287 26.95 -20.89 -6.78
CA GLU A 287 26.66 -22.29 -6.45
C GLU A 287 25.75 -22.43 -5.22
N ARG A 288 25.94 -21.62 -4.17
CA ARG A 288 25.04 -21.61 -3.01
C ARG A 288 23.62 -21.21 -3.38
N LYS A 289 23.45 -20.13 -4.15
CA LYS A 289 22.14 -19.71 -4.66
C LYS A 289 21.47 -20.84 -5.43
N PHE A 290 22.18 -21.47 -6.37
CA PHE A 290 21.64 -22.56 -7.18
C PHE A 290 21.25 -23.79 -6.36
N LYS A 291 22.04 -24.13 -5.34
CA LYS A 291 21.73 -25.20 -4.37
C LYS A 291 20.39 -24.95 -3.67
N PHE A 292 20.10 -23.74 -3.19
CA PHE A 292 18.80 -23.40 -2.61
C PHE A 292 17.66 -23.42 -3.65
N LEU A 293 17.88 -22.93 -4.87
CA LEU A 293 16.86 -22.95 -5.94
C LEU A 293 16.49 -24.36 -6.43
N SER A 294 17.34 -25.36 -6.19
CA SER A 294 17.00 -26.77 -6.41
C SER A 294 15.96 -27.32 -5.41
N GLN A 295 15.81 -26.68 -4.25
CA GLN A 295 14.95 -27.13 -3.14
C GLN A 295 13.59 -26.43 -3.15
N LYS A 296 12.55 -27.15 -2.71
CA LYS A 296 11.19 -26.60 -2.49
C LYS A 296 11.20 -25.59 -1.34
N VAL A 297 10.28 -24.63 -1.34
CA VAL A 297 10.18 -23.62 -0.27
C VAL A 297 9.33 -24.15 0.89
N GLY A 298 9.87 -24.08 2.11
CA GLY A 298 9.20 -24.52 3.35
C GLY A 298 9.38 -26.02 3.66
N THR A 299 9.21 -26.40 4.93
CA THR A 299 9.38 -27.80 5.40
C THR A 299 8.10 -28.60 5.26
N ASN A 300 8.16 -29.82 4.75
CA ASN A 300 6.97 -30.67 4.63
C ASN A 300 6.52 -31.19 6.01
N ILE A 301 5.20 -31.22 6.25
CA ILE A 301 4.64 -31.76 7.50
C ILE A 301 5.02 -33.24 7.74
N LYS A 302 5.33 -33.99 6.69
CA LYS A 302 5.83 -35.39 6.77
C LYS A 302 7.29 -35.51 7.19
N GLU A 303 8.10 -34.47 6.94
CA GLU A 303 9.53 -34.41 7.29
C GLU A 303 9.70 -33.90 8.72
N LYS A 304 8.92 -32.89 9.10
CA LYS A 304 8.87 -32.31 10.44
C LYS A 304 7.43 -31.90 10.75
N ASP A 305 6.80 -32.61 11.67
CA ASP A 305 5.42 -32.32 12.09
C ASP A 305 5.34 -31.04 12.95
N LEU A 306 4.14 -30.69 13.42
CA LEU A 306 3.89 -29.59 14.36
C LEU A 306 3.98 -30.06 15.82
N THR A 307 4.83 -29.41 16.61
CA THR A 307 4.91 -29.60 18.07
C THR A 307 3.64 -29.14 18.79
N GLU A 308 3.46 -29.53 20.06
CA GLU A 308 2.31 -29.08 20.85
C GLU A 308 2.23 -27.56 21.01
N GLU A 309 3.35 -26.83 21.07
CA GLU A 309 3.34 -25.37 21.16
C GLU A 309 2.91 -24.73 19.83
N GLU A 310 3.44 -25.21 18.70
CA GLU A 310 3.06 -24.77 17.36
C GLU A 310 1.56 -25.00 17.08
N GLN A 311 0.97 -26.08 17.62
CA GLN A 311 -0.48 -26.33 17.54
C GLN A 311 -1.30 -25.43 18.49
N LYS A 312 -0.73 -24.97 19.61
CA LYS A 312 -1.46 -24.33 20.74
C LYS A 312 -1.09 -22.85 20.93
N GLY A 313 -1.12 -22.06 19.85
CA GLY A 313 -1.07 -20.60 19.95
C GLY A 313 0.33 -19.97 20.09
N LEU A 314 1.40 -20.68 19.70
CA LEU A 314 2.75 -20.11 19.58
C LEU A 314 2.83 -18.94 18.58
N TYR A 315 2.01 -18.98 17.53
CA TYR A 315 2.00 -18.00 16.45
C TYR A 315 0.92 -16.94 16.64
N ASP A 316 1.26 -15.67 16.44
CA ASP A 316 0.30 -14.56 16.44
C ASP A 316 -0.54 -14.54 15.16
N THR A 317 -0.02 -15.07 14.05
CA THR A 317 -0.74 -15.10 12.77
C THR A 317 -0.57 -16.43 12.04
N LEU A 318 -1.68 -17.00 11.57
CA LEU A 318 -1.71 -18.06 10.57
C LEU A 318 -1.99 -17.46 9.19
N ILE A 319 -1.28 -17.91 8.16
CA ILE A 319 -1.52 -17.51 6.75
C ILE A 319 -1.72 -18.76 5.92
N LEU A 320 -2.85 -18.84 5.22
CA LEU A 320 -3.30 -20.04 4.50
C LEU A 320 -3.21 -19.79 2.99
N GLY A 321 -2.25 -20.44 2.32
CA GLY A 321 -2.01 -20.29 0.87
C GLY A 321 -0.54 -20.41 0.46
N THR A 322 -0.28 -20.10 -0.80
CA THR A 322 1.00 -20.31 -1.49
C THR A 322 1.42 -19.11 -2.32
N GLY A 323 2.61 -19.20 -2.92
CA GLY A 323 3.13 -18.24 -3.88
C GLY A 323 3.69 -16.97 -3.24
N PRO A 324 4.25 -16.06 -4.06
CA PRO A 324 4.90 -14.85 -3.56
C PRO A 324 3.98 -13.97 -2.70
N SER A 325 2.67 -13.94 -2.97
CA SER A 325 1.73 -13.09 -2.22
C SER A 325 1.52 -13.53 -0.77
N ALA A 326 1.46 -14.84 -0.51
CA ALA A 326 1.32 -15.38 0.85
C ALA A 326 2.59 -15.13 1.66
N LEU A 327 3.76 -15.41 1.08
CA LEU A 327 5.06 -15.23 1.73
C LEU A 327 5.44 -13.75 1.88
N TYR A 328 5.00 -12.86 0.98
CA TYR A 328 5.13 -11.41 1.13
C TYR A 328 4.30 -10.90 2.32
N THR A 329 3.03 -11.32 2.41
CA THR A 329 2.16 -11.01 3.55
C THR A 329 2.76 -11.51 4.87
N ALA A 330 3.36 -12.70 4.86
CA ALA A 330 4.04 -13.28 6.00
C ALA A 330 5.26 -12.45 6.42
N SER A 331 6.17 -12.15 5.48
CA SER A 331 7.40 -11.37 5.73
C SER A 331 7.09 -9.97 6.30
N LEU A 332 6.11 -9.25 5.73
CA LEU A 332 5.67 -7.95 6.25
C LEU A 332 5.23 -8.03 7.72
N LEU A 333 4.47 -9.07 8.08
CA LEU A 333 3.96 -9.25 9.44
C LEU A 333 5.04 -9.76 10.41
N SER A 334 5.94 -10.63 9.95
CA SER A 334 7.13 -11.09 10.68
C SER A 334 8.02 -9.91 11.08
N ARG A 335 8.42 -9.06 10.12
CA ARG A 335 9.18 -7.83 10.41
C ARG A 335 8.40 -6.83 11.29
N SER A 336 7.07 -6.84 11.19
CA SER A 336 6.19 -6.08 12.09
C SER A 336 6.08 -6.65 13.52
N GLY A 337 6.88 -7.67 13.87
CA GLY A 337 6.96 -8.25 15.21
C GLY A 337 5.92 -9.33 15.52
N LYS A 338 5.29 -9.94 14.50
CA LYS A 338 4.36 -11.08 14.66
C LYS A 338 5.11 -12.39 14.49
N LYS A 339 4.84 -13.40 15.33
CA LYS A 339 5.18 -14.78 14.97
C LYS A 339 4.19 -15.31 13.93
N VAL A 340 4.67 -15.67 12.75
CA VAL A 340 3.82 -16.11 11.61
C VAL A 340 4.08 -17.58 11.27
N LEU A 341 3.02 -18.37 11.13
CA LEU A 341 3.05 -19.70 10.50
C LEU A 341 2.29 -19.65 9.17
N VAL A 342 2.99 -19.95 8.08
CA VAL A 342 2.41 -20.10 6.74
C VAL A 342 2.08 -21.57 6.50
N VAL A 343 0.85 -21.86 6.09
CA VAL A 343 0.33 -23.22 5.86
C VAL A 343 -0.03 -23.38 4.38
N SER A 344 0.72 -24.25 3.70
CA SER A 344 0.57 -24.61 2.30
C SER A 344 0.04 -26.03 2.16
N GLU A 345 -1.05 -26.21 1.40
CA GLU A 345 -1.53 -27.54 1.00
C GLU A 345 -0.60 -28.20 -0.05
N ASN A 346 0.16 -27.40 -0.80
CA ASN A 346 1.17 -27.86 -1.76
C ASN A 346 2.46 -28.27 -1.03
N ASP A 347 3.22 -29.21 -1.62
CA ASP A 347 4.54 -29.64 -1.13
C ASP A 347 5.65 -28.58 -1.34
N ASP A 348 5.43 -27.54 -2.15
CA ASP A 348 6.32 -26.39 -2.36
C ASP A 348 5.51 -25.09 -2.13
N ALA A 349 5.92 -24.25 -1.18
CA ALA A 349 5.20 -23.03 -0.86
C ALA A 349 5.33 -21.94 -1.93
N SER A 350 6.24 -22.08 -2.91
CA SER A 350 6.49 -21.06 -3.95
C SER A 350 5.42 -20.95 -5.04
N GLY A 351 4.42 -21.83 -5.07
CA GLY A 351 3.42 -21.90 -6.16
C GLY A 351 3.92 -22.67 -7.40
N CYS A 352 5.22 -22.95 -7.50
CA CYS A 352 5.78 -23.83 -8.53
C CYS A 352 5.16 -25.23 -8.47
N HIS A 353 4.91 -25.81 -9.65
CA HIS A 353 4.65 -27.25 -9.77
C HIS A 353 5.95 -27.99 -10.13
N SER A 354 6.05 -29.28 -9.79
CA SER A 354 7.12 -30.16 -10.28
C SER A 354 6.51 -31.52 -10.65
N ILE A 355 6.96 -32.07 -11.77
CA ILE A 355 6.47 -33.35 -12.32
C ILE A 355 6.76 -34.48 -11.33
N THR A 356 5.77 -35.31 -11.01
CA THR A 356 5.92 -36.33 -9.96
C THR A 356 6.24 -37.72 -10.50
N SER A 357 6.05 -37.96 -11.80
CA SER A 357 6.37 -39.23 -12.44
C SER A 357 7.84 -39.31 -12.87
N LYS A 358 8.51 -40.42 -12.54
CA LYS A 358 9.81 -40.76 -13.14
C LYS A 358 9.56 -41.47 -14.47
N LEU A 359 9.75 -40.75 -15.57
CA LEU A 359 9.62 -41.33 -16.91
C LEU A 359 10.79 -42.28 -17.22
N GLY A 360 10.51 -43.31 -18.02
CA GLY A 360 11.49 -44.31 -18.46
C GLY A 360 12.57 -43.78 -19.42
N SER A 361 12.62 -42.46 -19.67
CA SER A 361 13.64 -41.78 -20.49
C SER A 361 14.97 -41.55 -19.76
N GLY A 362 15.02 -41.76 -18.44
CA GLY A 362 16.23 -41.59 -17.62
C GLY A 362 16.56 -40.13 -17.24
N ILE A 363 15.76 -39.16 -17.68
CA ILE A 363 15.91 -37.73 -17.33
C ILE A 363 15.03 -37.46 -16.10
N ASP A 364 15.65 -37.05 -14.99
CA ASP A 364 14.94 -36.82 -13.73
C ASP A 364 14.36 -35.40 -13.65
N MET A 365 13.08 -35.26 -14.01
CA MET A 365 12.35 -33.99 -13.98
C MET A 365 11.80 -33.62 -12.58
N THR A 366 11.98 -34.45 -11.53
CA THR A 366 11.13 -34.34 -10.32
C THR A 366 11.39 -33.13 -9.44
N ASN A 367 12.50 -32.41 -9.63
CA ASN A 367 12.82 -31.17 -8.90
C ASN A 367 12.76 -29.90 -9.77
N ILE A 368 12.44 -30.04 -11.07
CA ILE A 368 12.33 -28.90 -12.00
C ILE A 368 11.10 -28.05 -11.64
N PRO A 369 11.24 -26.74 -11.39
CA PRO A 369 10.12 -25.86 -11.10
C PRO A 369 9.43 -25.37 -12.38
N PHE A 370 8.12 -25.60 -12.47
CA PHE A 370 7.24 -24.99 -13.46
C PHE A 370 6.48 -23.83 -12.81
N ASP A 371 6.71 -22.60 -13.27
CA ASP A 371 5.86 -21.46 -12.93
C ASP A 371 4.50 -21.60 -13.61
N VAL A 372 3.53 -22.10 -12.84
CA VAL A 372 2.14 -22.30 -13.28
C VAL A 372 1.24 -21.10 -12.99
N GLU A 373 1.67 -20.17 -12.12
CA GLU A 373 0.91 -18.96 -11.77
C GLU A 373 1.20 -17.81 -12.75
N GLY A 374 2.37 -17.78 -13.39
CA GLY A 374 2.70 -16.83 -14.45
C GLY A 374 3.20 -15.49 -13.91
N ASN A 375 4.31 -15.55 -13.16
CA ASN A 375 4.86 -14.49 -12.32
C ASN A 375 5.59 -13.37 -13.11
N ASN A 376 5.00 -12.90 -14.21
CA ASN A 376 5.46 -11.73 -14.96
C ASN A 376 5.10 -10.43 -14.18
N VAL A 377 6.00 -9.45 -14.21
CA VAL A 377 5.97 -8.25 -13.35
C VAL A 377 5.99 -6.98 -14.20
N SER A 378 4.82 -6.35 -14.41
CA SER A 378 4.70 -5.01 -15.02
C SER A 378 4.95 -3.90 -14.00
N HIS A 379 5.49 -2.75 -14.43
CA HIS A 379 5.83 -1.60 -13.56
C HIS A 379 6.76 -2.04 -12.41
N VAL A 380 7.87 -2.70 -12.77
CA VAL A 380 8.77 -3.40 -11.84
C VAL A 380 9.31 -2.48 -10.74
N SER A 381 9.61 -1.23 -11.05
CA SER A 381 10.10 -0.22 -10.09
C SER A 381 9.12 -0.01 -8.94
N ARG A 382 7.82 0.05 -9.26
CA ARG A 382 6.73 0.15 -8.28
C ARG A 382 6.50 -1.13 -7.49
N GLN A 383 6.79 -2.29 -8.08
CA GLN A 383 6.73 -3.57 -7.34
C GLN A 383 7.92 -3.71 -6.40
N GLN A 384 9.13 -3.31 -6.82
CA GLN A 384 10.32 -3.27 -5.96
C GLN A 384 10.13 -2.35 -4.75
N GLN A 385 9.50 -1.17 -4.92
CA GLN A 385 9.10 -0.30 -3.81
C GLN A 385 8.19 -1.00 -2.77
N LEU A 386 7.26 -1.86 -3.21
CA LEU A 386 6.40 -2.62 -2.31
C LEU A 386 7.12 -3.81 -1.67
N LEU A 387 8.03 -4.48 -2.41
CA LEU A 387 8.73 -5.70 -1.99
C LEU A 387 9.93 -5.42 -1.06
N ALA A 388 10.69 -4.34 -1.28
CA ALA A 388 11.94 -4.08 -0.57
C ALA A 388 11.81 -4.04 0.98
N PRO A 389 10.79 -3.41 1.59
CA PRO A 389 10.60 -3.45 3.04
C PRO A 389 10.31 -4.85 3.61
N ALA A 390 9.95 -5.82 2.76
CA ALA A 390 9.81 -7.23 3.12
C ALA A 390 11.10 -8.03 2.84
N LEU A 391 11.86 -7.68 1.79
CA LEU A 391 13.03 -8.45 1.32
C LEU A 391 14.35 -8.08 2.02
N CYS A 392 14.58 -6.81 2.36
CA CYS A 392 15.89 -6.27 2.78
C CYS A 392 16.70 -7.16 3.73
N THR A 393 17.86 -7.64 3.26
CA THR A 393 18.83 -8.41 4.04
C THR A 393 19.87 -7.48 4.67
N THR A 394 20.85 -8.05 5.37
CA THR A 394 22.04 -7.36 5.91
C THR A 394 22.88 -6.69 4.82
N THR A 395 22.82 -7.20 3.57
CA THR A 395 23.66 -6.79 2.44
C THR A 395 22.90 -6.22 1.23
N ASP A 396 21.58 -6.37 1.13
CA ASP A 396 20.80 -5.92 -0.04
C ASP A 396 19.34 -5.55 0.30
N VAL A 397 18.91 -4.35 -0.14
CA VAL A 397 17.51 -3.88 -0.04
C VAL A 397 16.49 -4.77 -0.76
N GLN A 398 16.90 -5.56 -1.76
CA GLN A 398 16.06 -6.52 -2.50
C GLN A 398 16.31 -7.98 -2.09
N GLY A 399 17.08 -8.24 -1.02
CA GLY A 399 17.26 -9.58 -0.44
C GLY A 399 17.88 -10.61 -1.39
N GLY A 400 18.74 -10.18 -2.31
CA GLY A 400 19.39 -11.01 -3.32
C GLY A 400 18.52 -11.35 -4.54
N ILE A 401 17.37 -10.68 -4.71
CA ILE A 401 16.46 -10.90 -5.85
C ILE A 401 16.70 -9.84 -6.95
N ARG A 402 16.80 -10.29 -8.20
CA ARG A 402 16.89 -9.45 -9.40
C ARG A 402 15.75 -9.77 -10.35
N PHE A 403 15.40 -8.84 -11.23
CA PHE A 403 14.30 -8.97 -12.17
C PHE A 403 14.78 -8.77 -13.60
N ALA A 404 14.91 -9.85 -14.37
CA ALA A 404 15.29 -9.80 -15.77
C ALA A 404 14.12 -9.24 -16.61
N LYS A 405 14.37 -8.26 -17.47
CA LYS A 405 13.37 -7.75 -18.41
C LYS A 405 13.06 -8.83 -19.46
N ILE A 406 11.78 -9.06 -19.74
CA ILE A 406 11.33 -10.09 -20.69
C ILE A 406 11.59 -9.61 -22.13
N GLY A 407 11.92 -10.56 -23.02
CA GLY A 407 12.35 -10.29 -24.40
C GLY A 407 13.86 -10.04 -24.48
N SER A 408 14.28 -9.28 -25.49
CA SER A 408 15.70 -8.99 -25.79
C SER A 408 15.85 -7.70 -26.60
N PRO A 409 17.06 -7.10 -26.69
CA PRO A 409 17.29 -5.96 -27.59
C PRO A 409 16.95 -6.22 -29.06
N THR A 410 16.97 -7.48 -29.51
CA THR A 410 16.65 -7.86 -30.90
C THR A 410 15.15 -8.02 -31.16
N ASP A 411 14.32 -8.12 -30.13
CA ASP A 411 12.84 -8.15 -30.22
C ASP A 411 12.17 -6.91 -29.60
N ASP A 412 12.95 -5.84 -29.33
CA ASP A 412 12.53 -4.62 -28.63
C ASP A 412 11.88 -4.90 -27.25
N TYR A 413 12.42 -5.91 -26.55
CA TYR A 413 11.88 -6.42 -25.28
C TYR A 413 10.39 -6.76 -25.37
N THR A 414 10.03 -7.57 -26.37
CA THR A 414 8.68 -8.11 -26.53
C THR A 414 8.38 -9.03 -25.34
N HIS A 415 7.34 -8.69 -24.58
CA HIS A 415 6.91 -9.43 -23.38
C HIS A 415 5.56 -10.12 -23.52
N THR A 416 4.75 -9.75 -24.50
CA THR A 416 3.43 -10.35 -24.75
C THR A 416 3.08 -10.31 -26.23
N ILE A 417 2.51 -11.41 -26.72
CA ILE A 417 2.10 -11.59 -28.11
C ILE A 417 0.60 -11.92 -28.12
N LEU A 418 -0.22 -11.09 -28.77
CA LEU A 418 -1.67 -11.29 -28.88
C LEU A 418 -2.07 -11.66 -30.30
N SER A 419 -2.51 -12.90 -30.49
CA SER A 419 -3.30 -13.32 -31.64
C SER A 419 -4.79 -13.05 -31.35
N ILE A 420 -5.42 -12.20 -32.16
CA ILE A 420 -6.84 -11.87 -32.05
C ILE A 420 -7.49 -12.19 -33.41
N PRO A 421 -8.37 -13.20 -33.49
CA PRO A 421 -8.92 -13.64 -34.78
C PRO A 421 -9.62 -12.49 -35.54
N GLY A 422 -9.32 -12.37 -36.85
CA GLY A 422 -9.85 -11.32 -37.71
C GLY A 422 -9.19 -9.94 -37.56
N VAL A 423 -8.31 -9.73 -36.56
CA VAL A 423 -7.66 -8.43 -36.33
C VAL A 423 -6.25 -8.42 -36.94
N GLY A 424 -5.96 -7.39 -37.74
CA GLY A 424 -4.66 -7.22 -38.37
C GLY A 424 -4.61 -7.79 -39.79
N VAL A 425 -3.44 -8.30 -40.18
CA VAL A 425 -3.23 -8.83 -41.54
C VAL A 425 -3.54 -10.32 -41.56
N ASP A 426 -4.83 -10.64 -41.71
CA ASP A 426 -5.23 -11.90 -42.33
C ASP A 426 -4.75 -11.85 -43.79
N GLY A 427 -3.70 -12.59 -44.12
CA GLY A 427 -3.16 -12.60 -45.48
C GLY A 427 -4.22 -13.04 -46.49
N ALA A 428 -4.18 -12.50 -47.72
CA ALA A 428 -5.19 -12.75 -48.77
C ALA A 428 -5.39 -14.24 -49.15
N ASN A 429 -4.52 -15.13 -48.70
CA ASN A 429 -4.58 -16.58 -48.87
C ASN A 429 -4.91 -17.34 -47.56
N GLY A 430 -5.38 -16.66 -46.50
CA GLY A 430 -5.93 -17.25 -45.27
C GLY A 430 -4.97 -18.00 -44.33
N SER A 431 -3.68 -18.09 -44.64
CA SER A 431 -2.76 -19.05 -43.98
C SER A 431 -2.05 -18.54 -42.71
N TYR A 432 -1.92 -17.23 -42.50
CA TYR A 432 -1.19 -16.66 -41.36
C TYR A 432 -1.76 -15.30 -40.95
N SER A 433 -2.10 -15.16 -39.67
CA SER A 433 -2.38 -13.88 -39.01
C SER A 433 -1.12 -13.41 -38.28
N ILE A 434 -0.59 -12.22 -38.59
CA ILE A 434 0.56 -11.66 -37.85
C ILE A 434 0.05 -11.11 -36.49
N PRO A 435 0.49 -11.64 -35.34
CA PRO A 435 0.00 -11.20 -34.04
C PRO A 435 0.60 -9.85 -33.62
N PHE A 436 -0.05 -9.18 -32.66
CA PHE A 436 0.40 -7.91 -32.10
C PHE A 436 1.47 -8.14 -31.04
N LEU A 437 2.56 -7.37 -31.11
CA LEU A 437 3.75 -7.50 -30.26
C LEU A 437 3.83 -6.33 -29.26
N PHE A 438 3.73 -6.64 -27.97
CA PHE A 438 3.83 -5.65 -26.90
C PHE A 438 5.26 -5.60 -26.36
N ARG A 439 5.87 -4.42 -26.49
CA ARG A 439 7.31 -4.14 -26.44
C ARG A 439 7.64 -3.18 -25.30
N GLY A 440 8.66 -3.52 -24.50
CA GLY A 440 9.06 -2.75 -23.33
C GLY A 440 9.91 -1.52 -23.66
N GLY A 441 9.29 -0.35 -23.78
CA GLY A 441 9.98 0.94 -23.92
C GLY A 441 9.11 2.00 -24.58
N ASN A 442 8.39 1.59 -25.63
CA ASN A 442 7.64 2.50 -26.50
C ASN A 442 6.16 2.71 -26.09
N GLY A 443 5.72 2.03 -25.03
CA GLY A 443 4.48 2.31 -24.28
C GLY A 443 3.20 2.39 -25.13
N ALA A 444 2.35 3.37 -24.82
CA ALA A 444 1.09 3.60 -25.55
C ALA A 444 1.31 4.06 -27.00
N ARG A 445 2.39 4.81 -27.27
CA ARG A 445 2.70 5.40 -28.59
C ARG A 445 2.89 4.32 -29.65
N ALA A 446 3.73 3.31 -29.39
CA ALA A 446 3.97 2.23 -30.36
C ALA A 446 2.72 1.38 -30.65
N VAL A 447 1.82 1.19 -29.67
CA VAL A 447 0.53 0.52 -29.92
C VAL A 447 -0.33 1.33 -30.88
N ALA A 448 -0.34 2.66 -30.72
CA ALA A 448 -1.09 3.56 -31.59
C ALA A 448 -0.46 3.70 -32.99
N ASP A 449 0.88 3.68 -33.12
CA ASP A 449 1.55 3.63 -34.43
C ASP A 449 1.34 2.28 -35.15
N GLU A 450 1.32 1.16 -34.42
CA GLU A 450 1.00 -0.16 -34.99
C GLU A 450 -0.50 -0.24 -35.38
N ALA A 451 -1.39 0.46 -34.66
CA ALA A 451 -2.80 0.61 -35.02
C ALA A 451 -3.01 1.55 -36.24
N ALA A 452 -2.30 2.67 -36.34
CA ALA A 452 -2.36 3.58 -37.48
C ALA A 452 -1.86 2.89 -38.77
N SER A 453 -0.70 2.22 -38.68
CA SER A 453 -0.06 1.57 -39.82
C SER A 453 -0.74 0.28 -40.29
N ARG A 454 -1.44 -0.47 -39.42
CA ARG A 454 -2.07 -1.76 -39.78
C ARG A 454 -3.59 -1.78 -39.76
N LEU A 455 -4.23 -0.97 -38.92
CA LEU A 455 -5.68 -1.04 -38.66
C LEU A 455 -6.45 0.21 -39.10
N GLY A 456 -5.80 1.19 -39.71
CA GLY A 456 -6.43 2.43 -40.18
C GLY A 456 -6.92 3.32 -39.04
N ASP A 457 -6.19 3.38 -37.93
CA ASP A 457 -6.33 4.48 -36.96
C ASP A 457 -5.77 5.79 -37.52
N GLY A 458 -6.08 6.92 -36.88
CA GLY A 458 -5.31 8.15 -37.05
C GLY A 458 -3.91 8.03 -36.44
N TRP A 459 -3.05 8.99 -36.74
CA TRP A 459 -1.68 9.04 -36.22
C TRP A 459 -1.62 9.87 -34.92
N PRO A 460 -0.87 9.44 -33.89
CA PRO A 460 -0.55 10.28 -32.74
C PRO A 460 0.43 11.38 -33.14
N ALA A 461 0.41 12.51 -32.45
CA ALA A 461 1.20 13.68 -32.82
C ALA A 461 2.65 13.62 -32.28
N ASP A 462 3.56 14.28 -33.01
CA ASP A 462 5.00 14.30 -32.68
C ASP A 462 5.32 15.14 -31.43
N ASP A 463 4.36 15.94 -30.96
CA ASP A 463 4.43 16.69 -29.69
C ASP A 463 4.09 15.85 -28.45
N GLY A 464 3.80 14.56 -28.64
CA GLY A 464 3.42 13.62 -27.58
C GLY A 464 1.92 13.64 -27.23
N THR A 465 1.10 14.41 -27.92
CA THR A 465 -0.37 14.35 -27.79
C THR A 465 -0.98 13.23 -28.64
N ASP A 466 -2.24 12.88 -28.37
CA ASP A 466 -2.97 11.82 -29.08
C ASP A 466 -3.15 12.07 -30.59
N GLY A 467 -2.85 13.29 -31.08
CA GLY A 467 -2.98 13.66 -32.50
C GLY A 467 -4.40 13.49 -33.03
N ASN A 468 -4.58 12.64 -34.04
CA ASN A 468 -5.90 12.16 -34.45
C ASN A 468 -6.09 10.64 -34.27
N SER A 469 -5.20 9.98 -33.50
CA SER A 469 -5.31 8.56 -33.16
C SER A 469 -6.39 8.33 -32.11
N ALA A 470 -7.40 7.52 -32.47
CA ALA A 470 -8.46 7.13 -31.56
C ALA A 470 -7.96 6.11 -30.52
N SER A 471 -6.98 5.26 -30.89
CA SER A 471 -6.34 4.34 -29.94
C SER A 471 -5.49 5.10 -28.92
N ALA A 472 -4.70 6.12 -29.32
CA ALA A 472 -3.93 6.95 -28.39
C ALA A 472 -4.83 7.58 -27.32
N SER A 473 -5.88 8.31 -27.72
CA SER A 473 -6.84 8.90 -26.75
C SER A 473 -7.53 7.87 -25.86
N TYR A 474 -7.78 6.65 -26.37
CA TYR A 474 -8.35 5.58 -25.54
C TYR A 474 -7.34 5.05 -24.50
N LEU A 475 -6.08 4.87 -24.89
CA LEU A 475 -4.99 4.44 -23.99
C LEU A 475 -4.68 5.52 -22.95
N SER A 476 -4.60 6.78 -23.35
CA SER A 476 -4.48 7.96 -22.49
C SER A 476 -5.64 8.05 -21.48
N ALA A 477 -6.88 7.82 -21.92
CA ALA A 477 -8.04 7.73 -21.01
C ALA A 477 -7.95 6.55 -20.03
N CYS A 478 -7.49 5.37 -20.48
CA CYS A 478 -7.25 4.22 -19.60
C CYS A 478 -6.16 4.50 -18.55
N GLN A 479 -5.08 5.20 -18.92
CA GLN A 479 -4.04 5.63 -17.97
C GLN A 479 -4.62 6.62 -16.94
N ALA A 480 -5.35 7.64 -17.40
CA ALA A 480 -6.00 8.63 -16.54
C ALA A 480 -6.97 8.00 -15.51
N ILE A 481 -7.76 6.99 -15.92
CA ILE A 481 -8.62 6.22 -14.99
C ILE A 481 -7.77 5.45 -13.97
N ASN A 482 -6.71 4.77 -14.41
CA ASN A 482 -5.85 3.93 -13.57
C ASN A 482 -5.10 4.72 -12.48
N THR A 483 -4.83 6.02 -12.67
CA THR A 483 -4.20 6.88 -11.64
C THR A 483 -4.94 6.83 -10.29
N THR A 484 -6.26 6.64 -10.28
CA THR A 484 -7.06 6.59 -9.04
C THR A 484 -7.31 5.18 -8.51
N ALA A 485 -6.79 4.12 -9.17
CA ALA A 485 -6.98 2.73 -8.74
C ALA A 485 -6.46 2.47 -7.32
N GLY A 486 -5.33 3.08 -6.94
CA GLY A 486 -4.79 3.00 -5.57
C GLY A 486 -5.74 3.55 -4.51
N LYS A 487 -6.52 4.60 -4.83
CA LYS A 487 -7.57 5.12 -3.94
C LYS A 487 -8.68 4.09 -3.78
N TYR A 488 -9.19 3.53 -4.88
CA TYR A 488 -10.23 2.50 -4.84
C TYR A 488 -9.81 1.29 -3.98
N TYR A 489 -8.62 0.73 -4.18
CA TYR A 489 -8.15 -0.42 -3.40
C TYR A 489 -7.97 -0.09 -1.91
N LEU A 490 -7.51 1.11 -1.57
CA LEU A 490 -7.41 1.55 -0.17
C LEU A 490 -8.80 1.63 0.52
N THR A 491 -9.91 1.85 -0.21
CA THR A 491 -11.27 1.78 0.38
C THR A 491 -11.59 0.42 1.00
N LYS A 492 -10.89 -0.66 0.59
CA LYS A 492 -11.12 -2.03 1.08
C LYS A 492 -10.57 -2.30 2.48
N ILE A 493 -9.72 -1.44 3.03
CA ILE A 493 -9.30 -1.50 4.44
C ILE A 493 -9.82 -0.34 5.29
N LEU A 494 -10.50 0.64 4.67
CA LEU A 494 -11.13 1.75 5.37
C LEU A 494 -12.58 1.40 5.80
N PRO A 495 -13.03 1.81 7.00
CA PRO A 495 -14.45 1.73 7.39
C PRO A 495 -15.37 2.44 6.39
N GLU A 496 -16.60 1.94 6.21
CA GLU A 496 -17.51 2.51 5.18
C GLU A 496 -17.86 3.99 5.44
N SER A 497 -17.93 4.41 6.71
CA SER A 497 -18.11 5.80 7.13
C SER A 497 -16.95 6.72 6.78
N SER A 498 -15.78 6.17 6.41
CA SER A 498 -14.57 6.92 6.03
C SER A 498 -14.53 7.26 4.54
N LYS A 499 -15.32 6.57 3.70
CA LYS A 499 -15.20 6.65 2.22
C LYS A 499 -15.47 8.06 1.67
N SER A 500 -16.29 8.86 2.36
CA SER A 500 -16.57 10.25 1.99
C SER A 500 -15.39 11.21 2.12
N PHE A 501 -14.35 10.86 2.89
CA PHE A 501 -13.17 11.73 3.11
C PHE A 501 -12.06 11.53 2.06
N GLN A 502 -12.15 10.48 1.24
CA GLN A 502 -11.07 10.07 0.33
C GLN A 502 -11.11 10.77 -1.04
N GLY A 503 -12.19 11.50 -1.34
CA GLY A 503 -12.48 12.06 -2.67
C GLY A 503 -12.98 11.01 -3.66
N GLY A 504 -13.36 11.46 -4.86
CA GLY A 504 -13.81 10.58 -5.94
C GLY A 504 -12.68 9.73 -6.53
N SER A 505 -13.05 8.61 -7.14
CA SER A 505 -12.16 7.74 -7.90
C SER A 505 -12.81 7.39 -9.24
N SER A 506 -12.23 7.89 -10.33
CA SER A 506 -12.62 7.54 -11.70
C SER A 506 -12.54 6.02 -11.94
N TYR A 507 -11.58 5.34 -11.31
CA TYR A 507 -11.46 3.89 -11.35
C TYR A 507 -12.68 3.19 -10.72
N GLN A 508 -13.18 3.69 -9.58
CA GLN A 508 -14.38 3.15 -8.94
C GLN A 508 -15.67 3.45 -9.74
N GLU A 509 -15.76 4.60 -10.41
CA GLU A 509 -16.91 4.95 -11.26
C GLU A 509 -16.91 4.24 -12.62
N ALA A 510 -15.74 3.81 -13.08
CA ALA A 510 -15.57 2.97 -14.27
C ALA A 510 -15.77 1.47 -13.94
N SER A 511 -15.28 0.99 -12.80
CA SER A 511 -15.30 -0.44 -12.44
C SER A 511 -16.70 -1.06 -12.37
N ILE A 512 -17.72 -0.27 -12.06
CA ILE A 512 -19.13 -0.66 -12.03
C ILE A 512 -19.81 -0.61 -13.41
N ARG A 513 -19.05 -0.64 -14.51
CA ARG A 513 -19.53 -0.62 -15.90
C ARG A 513 -18.82 -1.67 -16.76
N TYR A 514 -19.50 -2.21 -17.76
CA TYR A 514 -18.91 -3.15 -18.73
C TYR A 514 -17.92 -2.43 -19.67
N ALA A 515 -16.84 -3.10 -20.06
CA ALA A 515 -15.83 -2.55 -20.97
C ALA A 515 -16.40 -2.19 -22.35
N SER A 516 -17.38 -2.97 -22.84
CA SER A 516 -18.13 -2.68 -24.09
C SER A 516 -18.73 -1.28 -24.11
N SER A 517 -19.18 -0.76 -22.97
CA SER A 517 -19.82 0.57 -22.86
C SER A 517 -18.83 1.73 -23.09
N PHE A 518 -17.53 1.50 -22.89
CA PHE A 518 -16.48 2.45 -23.23
C PHE A 518 -15.97 2.24 -24.65
N LEU A 519 -15.63 1.00 -25.01
CA LEU A 519 -15.17 0.63 -26.36
C LEU A 519 -16.14 1.12 -27.45
N ASN A 520 -17.44 0.82 -27.30
CA ASN A 520 -18.46 1.19 -28.29
C ASN A 520 -18.74 2.70 -28.34
N LYS A 521 -18.41 3.44 -27.28
CA LYS A 521 -18.60 4.91 -27.23
C LYS A 521 -17.37 5.67 -27.76
N CYS A 522 -16.17 5.18 -27.48
CA CYS A 522 -14.92 5.86 -27.80
C CYS A 522 -14.34 5.45 -29.16
N LEU A 523 -14.60 4.21 -29.62
CA LEU A 523 -14.09 3.66 -30.88
C LEU A 523 -15.22 3.21 -31.85
N PRO A 524 -16.29 4.01 -32.08
CA PRO A 524 -17.45 3.57 -32.86
C PRO A 524 -17.19 3.44 -34.37
N LEU A 525 -16.13 4.06 -34.91
CA LEU A 525 -15.88 4.12 -36.36
C LEU A 525 -14.88 3.07 -36.87
N ASN A 526 -14.14 2.38 -35.98
CA ASN A 526 -13.10 1.43 -36.36
C ASN A 526 -13.18 0.17 -35.50
N ALA A 527 -13.85 -0.87 -36.04
CA ALA A 527 -14.02 -2.16 -35.38
C ALA A 527 -12.69 -2.90 -35.15
N GLN A 528 -11.73 -2.77 -36.07
CA GLN A 528 -10.40 -3.38 -35.98
C GLN A 528 -9.63 -2.86 -34.74
N VAL A 529 -9.52 -1.54 -34.59
CA VAL A 529 -8.89 -0.89 -33.43
C VAL A 529 -9.67 -1.19 -32.15
N ARG A 530 -11.01 -1.16 -32.21
CA ARG A 530 -11.87 -1.50 -31.06
C ARG A 530 -11.66 -2.93 -30.56
N SER A 531 -11.43 -3.88 -31.47
CA SER A 531 -11.12 -5.27 -31.14
C SER A 531 -9.67 -5.49 -30.67
N LEU A 532 -8.67 -4.79 -31.24
CA LEU A 532 -7.30 -4.79 -30.70
C LEU A 532 -7.29 -4.38 -29.21
N VAL A 533 -7.92 -3.26 -28.89
CA VAL A 533 -7.96 -2.71 -27.53
C VAL A 533 -8.83 -3.58 -26.60
N ALA A 534 -9.90 -4.21 -27.10
CA ALA A 534 -10.63 -5.24 -26.37
C ALA A 534 -9.70 -6.41 -25.96
N GLY A 535 -8.87 -6.90 -26.90
CA GLY A 535 -7.87 -7.94 -26.64
C GLY A 535 -6.88 -7.54 -25.57
N MET A 536 -6.30 -6.34 -25.67
CA MET A 536 -5.38 -5.79 -24.66
C MET A 536 -5.98 -5.77 -23.24
N GLY A 537 -7.28 -5.49 -23.11
CA GLY A 537 -7.93 -5.47 -21.80
C GLY A 537 -8.30 -6.85 -21.25
N LEU A 538 -8.44 -7.87 -22.10
CA LEU A 538 -9.15 -9.12 -21.76
C LEU A 538 -8.35 -10.40 -22.04
N TYR A 539 -7.11 -10.28 -22.52
CA TYR A 539 -6.23 -11.40 -22.85
C TYR A 539 -6.00 -12.42 -21.73
N GLN A 540 -6.13 -12.03 -20.45
CA GLN A 540 -6.03 -12.95 -19.31
C GLN A 540 -7.37 -13.57 -18.86
N GLU A 541 -8.51 -13.03 -19.29
CA GLU A 541 -9.82 -13.22 -18.63
C GLU A 541 -10.77 -14.20 -19.35
N ASP A 542 -10.58 -14.40 -20.65
CA ASP A 542 -11.53 -15.05 -21.58
C ASP A 542 -13.00 -14.64 -21.44
N LEU A 543 -13.23 -13.37 -21.04
CA LEU A 543 -14.55 -12.74 -21.02
C LEU A 543 -14.69 -11.80 -22.21
N PRO A 544 -15.84 -11.78 -22.92
CA PRO A 544 -16.11 -10.75 -23.92
C PRO A 544 -16.34 -9.38 -23.23
N PRO A 545 -16.10 -8.25 -23.92
CA PRO A 545 -16.27 -6.92 -23.33
C PRO A 545 -17.67 -6.61 -22.78
N ALA A 546 -18.69 -7.35 -23.22
CA ALA A 546 -20.06 -7.26 -22.72
C ALA A 546 -20.27 -7.85 -21.31
N LYS A 547 -19.33 -8.66 -20.80
CA LYS A 547 -19.38 -9.28 -19.47
C LYS A 547 -18.27 -8.78 -18.53
N ALA A 548 -17.13 -8.36 -19.08
CA ALA A 548 -16.00 -7.86 -18.31
C ALA A 548 -16.18 -6.40 -17.82
N SER A 549 -15.69 -6.11 -16.62
CA SER A 549 -15.61 -4.77 -16.03
C SER A 549 -14.55 -3.91 -16.71
N MET A 550 -14.79 -2.59 -16.78
CA MET A 550 -13.77 -1.63 -17.17
C MET A 550 -12.55 -1.62 -16.22
N ALA A 551 -12.66 -2.10 -14.97
CA ALA A 551 -11.52 -2.19 -14.06
C ALA A 551 -10.43 -3.15 -14.54
N VAL A 552 -10.82 -4.37 -14.95
CA VAL A 552 -9.87 -5.36 -15.47
C VAL A 552 -9.33 -4.94 -16.82
N HIS A 553 -10.18 -4.41 -17.69
CA HIS A 553 -9.80 -3.85 -18.98
C HIS A 553 -8.74 -2.75 -18.83
N VAL A 554 -8.98 -1.75 -17.97
CA VAL A 554 -8.05 -0.65 -17.69
C VAL A 554 -6.73 -1.17 -17.10
N SER A 555 -6.77 -2.07 -16.12
CA SER A 555 -5.56 -2.56 -15.47
C SER A 555 -4.70 -3.45 -16.38
N ASN A 556 -5.32 -4.30 -17.20
CA ASN A 556 -4.61 -5.12 -18.19
C ASN A 556 -4.00 -4.27 -19.32
N VAL A 557 -4.75 -3.30 -19.85
CA VAL A 557 -4.23 -2.30 -20.80
C VAL A 557 -3.02 -1.56 -20.22
N ASN A 558 -3.12 -1.08 -18.97
CA ASN A 558 -2.03 -0.38 -18.29
C ASN A 558 -0.82 -1.28 -17.97
N ALA A 559 -1.00 -2.59 -17.81
CA ALA A 559 0.09 -3.54 -17.63
C ALA A 559 0.84 -3.81 -18.96
N LEU A 560 0.10 -3.93 -20.08
CA LEU A 560 0.68 -4.15 -21.41
C LEU A 560 1.42 -2.93 -21.98
N ILE A 561 0.95 -1.71 -21.70
CA ILE A 561 1.59 -0.46 -22.21
C ILE A 561 2.62 0.13 -21.22
N SER A 562 3.12 -0.67 -20.26
CA SER A 562 4.13 -0.21 -19.31
C SER A 562 5.43 0.16 -20.06
N PRO A 563 6.00 1.37 -19.88
CA PRO A 563 7.26 1.75 -20.53
C PRO A 563 8.45 0.94 -19.99
N GLU A 564 8.35 0.43 -18.76
CA GLU A 564 9.30 -0.53 -18.19
C GLU A 564 9.22 -1.92 -18.87
N GLY A 565 8.13 -2.19 -19.60
CA GLY A 565 7.76 -3.51 -20.10
C GLY A 565 7.26 -4.43 -19.00
N MET A 566 7.61 -5.71 -19.11
CA MET A 566 7.46 -6.67 -18.02
C MET A 566 8.81 -7.32 -17.71
N SER A 567 9.04 -7.63 -16.44
CA SER A 567 10.20 -8.38 -15.96
C SER A 567 9.80 -9.69 -15.30
N TYR A 568 10.75 -10.57 -15.05
CA TYR A 568 10.57 -11.86 -14.40
C TYR A 568 11.66 -12.05 -13.32
N PRO A 569 11.35 -12.58 -12.12
CA PRO A 569 12.35 -12.81 -11.08
C PRO A 569 13.40 -13.83 -11.56
N VAL A 570 14.68 -13.49 -11.42
CA VAL A 570 15.80 -14.41 -11.71
C VAL A 570 15.78 -15.56 -10.71
N GLY A 571 15.88 -16.80 -11.18
CA GLY A 571 15.59 -18.00 -10.39
C GLY A 571 14.09 -18.30 -10.21
N GLY A 572 13.21 -17.54 -10.86
CA GLY A 572 11.75 -17.70 -10.83
C GLY A 572 11.09 -17.33 -9.49
N PRO A 573 9.77 -17.58 -9.35
CA PRO A 573 9.06 -17.30 -8.10
C PRO A 573 9.64 -18.07 -6.91
N ARG A 574 10.31 -19.22 -7.13
CA ARG A 574 11.03 -19.97 -6.07
C ARG A 574 12.14 -19.15 -5.41
N ALA A 575 12.91 -18.34 -6.16
CA ALA A 575 13.93 -17.46 -5.59
C ALA A 575 13.31 -16.41 -4.65
N LEU A 576 12.32 -15.68 -5.17
CA LEU A 576 11.58 -14.67 -4.40
C LEU A 576 10.92 -15.28 -3.15
N CYS A 577 10.38 -16.49 -3.27
CA CYS A 577 9.75 -17.19 -2.14
C CYS A 577 10.76 -17.69 -1.11
N HIS A 578 11.97 -18.13 -1.49
CA HIS A 578 13.05 -18.45 -0.54
C HIS A 578 13.52 -17.21 0.23
N ALA A 579 13.69 -16.06 -0.45
CA ALA A 579 14.02 -14.80 0.21
C ALA A 579 12.95 -14.40 1.24
N LEU A 580 11.67 -14.42 0.85
CA LEU A 580 10.55 -14.07 1.74
C LEU A 580 10.37 -15.09 2.89
N ALA A 581 10.56 -16.39 2.64
CA ALA A 581 10.51 -17.43 3.67
C ALA A 581 11.66 -17.31 4.67
N SER A 582 12.88 -17.00 4.20
CA SER A 582 14.06 -16.78 5.07
C SER A 582 13.78 -15.68 6.11
N VAL A 583 13.15 -14.57 5.70
CA VAL A 583 12.72 -13.49 6.60
C VAL A 583 11.74 -13.99 7.65
N VAL A 584 10.74 -14.78 7.25
CA VAL A 584 9.73 -15.34 8.18
C VAL A 584 10.39 -16.25 9.20
N GLU A 585 11.26 -17.15 8.78
CA GLU A 585 11.92 -18.13 9.65
C GLU A 585 12.94 -17.48 10.59
N GLN A 586 13.75 -16.54 10.12
CA GLN A 586 14.70 -15.79 10.97
C GLN A 586 13.99 -14.91 12.02
N ASN A 587 12.78 -14.43 11.74
CA ASN A 587 11.92 -13.74 12.72
C ASN A 587 11.13 -14.70 13.63
N GLY A 588 11.49 -15.99 13.69
CA GLY A 588 10.86 -16.99 14.55
C GLY A 588 9.46 -17.44 14.10
N GLY A 589 9.14 -17.24 12.82
CA GLY A 589 8.02 -17.86 12.12
C GLY A 589 8.37 -19.24 11.54
N ARG A 590 7.48 -19.79 10.71
CA ARG A 590 7.70 -21.08 10.01
C ARG A 590 6.89 -21.13 8.70
N VAL A 591 7.43 -21.81 7.68
CA VAL A 591 6.69 -22.18 6.46
C VAL A 591 6.49 -23.69 6.42
N LEU A 592 5.24 -24.14 6.39
CA LEU A 592 4.83 -25.55 6.44
C LEU A 592 4.15 -25.97 5.13
N THR A 593 4.64 -27.02 4.49
CA THR A 593 4.12 -27.56 3.22
C THR A 593 3.48 -28.94 3.37
N GLY A 594 2.65 -29.32 2.40
CA GLY A 594 1.89 -30.57 2.39
C GLY A 594 0.77 -30.64 3.44
N ALA A 595 0.45 -29.53 4.11
CA ALA A 595 -0.43 -29.46 5.27
C ALA A 595 -1.88 -29.18 4.85
N ARG A 596 -2.61 -30.26 4.55
CA ARG A 596 -4.04 -30.18 4.20
C ARG A 596 -4.92 -29.91 5.43
N TRP A 597 -5.95 -29.10 5.22
CA TRP A 597 -6.84 -28.65 6.28
C TRP A 597 -8.29 -28.52 5.79
N LYS A 598 -9.21 -28.80 6.72
CA LYS A 598 -10.63 -28.98 6.46
C LYS A 598 -11.40 -27.68 6.57
N GLU A 599 -11.35 -27.02 7.73
CA GLU A 599 -12.18 -25.86 8.04
C GLU A 599 -11.58 -24.93 9.10
N PHE A 600 -12.13 -23.72 9.22
CA PHE A 600 -11.76 -22.74 10.25
C PHE A 600 -12.32 -23.11 11.64
N VAL A 601 -11.55 -22.86 12.69
CA VAL A 601 -11.93 -23.09 14.09
C VAL A 601 -12.33 -21.77 14.75
N PHE A 602 -13.44 -21.80 15.51
CA PHE A 602 -14.05 -20.63 16.13
C PHE A 602 -14.20 -20.75 17.65
N ASP A 603 -14.18 -19.60 18.31
CA ASP A 603 -14.34 -19.45 19.76
C ASP A 603 -15.78 -19.79 20.22
N ASP A 604 -15.93 -20.60 21.28
CA ASP A 604 -17.25 -21.13 21.70
C ASP A 604 -18.11 -20.08 22.42
N THR A 605 -18.88 -19.33 21.63
CA THR A 605 -19.72 -18.21 22.08
C THR A 605 -20.88 -18.59 22.99
N LYS A 606 -21.26 -19.89 23.04
CA LYS A 606 -22.51 -20.38 23.66
C LYS A 606 -22.64 -20.11 25.17
N ASN A 607 -21.54 -19.81 25.86
CA ASN A 607 -21.50 -19.64 27.32
C ASN A 607 -21.47 -18.17 27.85
N LYS A 608 -21.46 -17.13 26.99
CA LYS A 608 -21.23 -15.74 27.45
C LYS A 608 -22.45 -14.80 27.49
N GLU A 609 -23.59 -15.13 26.86
CA GLU A 609 -24.76 -14.22 26.76
C GLU A 609 -25.99 -14.57 27.63
N SER A 610 -25.89 -15.52 28.57
CA SER A 610 -26.94 -15.88 29.54
C SER A 610 -27.17 -14.80 30.64
N GLY A 611 -27.05 -13.51 30.31
CA GLY A 611 -26.80 -12.45 31.30
C GLY A 611 -27.37 -11.04 31.06
N LYS A 612 -28.16 -10.76 30.00
CA LYS A 612 -28.88 -9.46 29.87
C LYS A 612 -30.06 -9.48 28.87
N LYS A 613 -31.27 -9.23 29.36
CA LYS A 613 -32.44 -8.90 28.52
C LYS A 613 -32.25 -7.52 27.87
N LYS A 614 -31.97 -7.45 26.56
CA LYS A 614 -32.08 -6.21 25.77
C LYS A 614 -33.56 -5.96 25.39
N LYS A 615 -33.98 -4.70 25.39
CA LYS A 615 -35.22 -4.27 24.73
C LYS A 615 -35.01 -4.28 23.21
N LYS A 616 -36.06 -4.62 22.45
CA LYS A 616 -36.09 -4.33 21.01
C LYS A 616 -35.91 -2.82 20.77
N LYS A 617 -34.96 -2.47 19.91
CA LYS A 617 -35.15 -1.46 18.87
C LYS A 617 -35.21 -2.23 17.54
N GLU A 618 -35.94 -1.70 16.57
CA GLU A 618 -36.11 -2.34 15.26
C GLU A 618 -35.31 -1.53 14.24
N GLU A 619 -34.09 -1.99 13.96
CA GLU A 619 -33.21 -1.55 12.86
C GLU A 619 -32.07 -2.58 12.69
N GLU A 620 -31.65 -2.78 11.45
CA GLU A 620 -30.58 -3.68 10.93
C GLU A 620 -30.72 -5.21 10.98
N GLU A 621 -30.36 -5.81 9.84
CA GLU A 621 -30.10 -7.24 9.65
C GLU A 621 -28.63 -7.59 10.00
N ASP A 622 -28.37 -7.94 11.25
CA ASP A 622 -27.29 -8.88 11.56
C ASP A 622 -27.63 -9.70 12.82
N GLY A 623 -26.98 -10.83 12.99
CA GLY A 623 -27.18 -11.71 14.14
C GLY A 623 -26.55 -11.18 15.44
N GLY A 624 -26.51 -12.04 16.46
CA GLY A 624 -25.61 -11.83 17.59
C GLY A 624 -24.14 -11.72 17.13
N PRO A 625 -23.26 -11.08 17.93
CA PRO A 625 -21.87 -10.82 17.53
C PRO A 625 -21.19 -12.09 17.04
N LYS A 626 -20.58 -12.02 15.84
CA LYS A 626 -20.03 -13.19 15.16
C LYS A 626 -18.83 -13.76 15.93
N PRO A 627 -18.66 -15.09 15.97
CA PRO A 627 -17.60 -15.72 16.73
C PRO A 627 -16.22 -15.33 16.21
N HIS A 628 -15.22 -15.33 17.09
CA HIS A 628 -13.84 -15.05 16.73
C HIS A 628 -13.19 -16.29 16.11
N CYS A 629 -12.49 -16.12 14.99
CA CYS A 629 -11.72 -17.19 14.34
C CYS A 629 -10.39 -17.37 15.09
N VAL A 630 -10.15 -18.57 15.59
CA VAL A 630 -8.99 -18.89 16.45
C VAL A 630 -8.00 -19.89 15.82
N GLY A 631 -8.29 -20.44 14.65
CA GLY A 631 -7.39 -21.40 14.01
C GLY A 631 -7.97 -22.14 12.80
N ILE A 632 -7.35 -23.28 12.47
CA ILE A 632 -7.79 -24.24 11.46
C ILE A 632 -7.81 -25.67 12.04
N GLN A 633 -8.66 -26.54 11.49
CA GLN A 633 -8.57 -27.99 11.68
C GLN A 633 -7.89 -28.64 10.47
N LEU A 634 -6.83 -29.40 10.70
CA LEU A 634 -6.15 -30.23 9.69
C LEU A 634 -7.03 -31.41 9.25
N ASP A 635 -6.75 -32.00 8.09
CA ASP A 635 -7.49 -33.17 7.57
C ASP A 635 -7.43 -34.40 8.50
N ASP A 636 -6.38 -34.50 9.33
CA ASP A 636 -6.21 -35.53 10.36
C ASP A 636 -6.99 -35.25 11.66
N GLY A 637 -7.71 -34.13 11.74
CA GLY A 637 -8.54 -33.72 12.86
C GLY A 637 -7.83 -32.84 13.91
N ARG A 638 -6.49 -32.72 13.87
CA ARG A 638 -5.75 -31.83 14.77
C ARG A 638 -6.11 -30.37 14.53
N SER A 639 -6.03 -29.55 15.56
CA SER A 639 -6.31 -28.11 15.46
C SER A 639 -5.03 -27.31 15.64
N VAL A 640 -4.82 -26.32 14.77
CA VAL A 640 -3.70 -25.37 14.85
C VAL A 640 -4.30 -24.00 15.17
N THR A 641 -3.99 -23.45 16.34
CA THR A 641 -4.60 -22.21 16.84
C THR A 641 -3.60 -21.05 16.93
N VAL A 642 -4.12 -19.82 16.84
CA VAL A 642 -3.35 -18.59 17.05
C VAL A 642 -3.27 -18.20 18.52
N SER A 643 -2.29 -17.35 18.83
CA SER A 643 -2.09 -16.67 20.11
C SER A 643 -3.41 -16.07 20.64
N SER A 644 -3.77 -16.43 21.87
CA SER A 644 -4.98 -15.94 22.56
C SER A 644 -4.94 -14.43 22.88
N LYS A 645 -3.82 -13.76 22.60
CA LYS A 645 -3.62 -12.31 22.79
C LYS A 645 -4.06 -11.47 21.57
N GLY A 646 -5.11 -11.92 20.88
CA GLY A 646 -5.61 -11.27 19.66
C GLY A 646 -4.81 -11.65 18.42
N GLY A 647 -4.58 -12.95 18.22
CA GLY A 647 -4.01 -13.47 16.98
C GLY A 647 -4.93 -13.31 15.76
N SER A 648 -4.49 -13.78 14.60
CA SER A 648 -5.21 -13.58 13.33
C SER A 648 -5.00 -14.72 12.33
N VAL A 649 -6.04 -15.06 11.58
CA VAL A 649 -5.98 -16.04 10.48
C VAL A 649 -6.22 -15.31 9.17
N ILE A 650 -5.28 -15.38 8.23
CA ILE A 650 -5.38 -14.77 6.90
C ILE A 650 -5.59 -15.86 5.86
N SER A 651 -6.71 -15.81 5.15
CA SER A 651 -6.95 -16.67 3.99
C SER A 651 -6.50 -15.98 2.71
N MET A 652 -5.48 -16.53 2.04
CA MET A 652 -5.08 -16.10 0.70
C MET A 652 -5.86 -16.84 -0.40
N LEU A 653 -6.75 -17.77 -0.03
CA LEU A 653 -7.52 -18.61 -0.96
C LEU A 653 -8.70 -17.89 -1.65
N GLY A 654 -8.94 -16.62 -1.36
CA GLY A 654 -10.06 -15.85 -1.90
C GLY A 654 -11.40 -16.06 -1.18
N MET A 655 -12.39 -15.24 -1.54
CA MET A 655 -13.68 -15.08 -0.89
C MET A 655 -14.55 -16.36 -0.93
N ILE A 656 -14.64 -17.01 -2.10
CA ILE A 656 -15.50 -18.19 -2.30
C ILE A 656 -14.93 -19.38 -1.53
N ASN A 657 -13.65 -19.72 -1.70
CA ASN A 657 -13.01 -20.78 -0.92
C ASN A 657 -13.14 -20.55 0.60
N THR A 658 -12.89 -19.33 1.07
CA THR A 658 -12.97 -18.99 2.49
C THR A 658 -14.38 -19.20 3.06
N PHE A 659 -15.42 -18.64 2.42
CA PHE A 659 -16.76 -18.60 3.01
C PHE A 659 -17.73 -19.69 2.54
N VAL A 660 -17.46 -20.36 1.42
CA VAL A 660 -18.32 -21.41 0.85
C VAL A 660 -17.72 -22.81 1.09
N HIS A 661 -16.40 -22.96 1.11
CA HIS A 661 -15.74 -24.28 1.18
C HIS A 661 -15.00 -24.56 2.50
N LYS A 662 -14.45 -23.54 3.16
CA LYS A 662 -13.66 -23.71 4.41
C LYS A 662 -14.33 -23.15 5.69
N LEU A 663 -15.42 -22.38 5.57
CA LEU A 663 -16.20 -21.91 6.72
C LEU A 663 -17.20 -23.00 7.17
N PRO A 664 -17.19 -23.45 8.44
CA PRO A 664 -18.08 -24.51 8.93
C PRO A 664 -19.57 -24.22 8.66
N ASP A 665 -20.31 -25.27 8.31
CA ASP A 665 -21.71 -25.17 7.89
C ASP A 665 -22.64 -24.60 8.98
N ASP A 666 -22.38 -24.90 10.27
CA ASP A 666 -23.17 -24.39 11.39
C ASP A 666 -22.89 -22.90 11.67
N ILE A 667 -21.61 -22.50 11.71
CA ILE A 667 -21.19 -21.09 11.81
C ILE A 667 -21.77 -20.29 10.65
N ARG A 668 -21.68 -20.80 9.41
CA ARG A 668 -22.23 -20.16 8.21
C ARG A 668 -23.75 -20.06 8.26
N SER A 669 -24.45 -21.07 8.76
CA SER A 669 -25.91 -21.06 8.89
C SER A 669 -26.41 -20.15 10.02
N GLN A 670 -25.65 -20.02 11.11
CA GLN A 670 -26.03 -19.22 12.29
C GLN A 670 -25.64 -17.74 12.16
N HIS A 671 -24.51 -17.42 11.50
CA HIS A 671 -23.95 -16.07 11.42
C HIS A 671 -23.79 -15.52 9.99
N GLY A 672 -24.11 -16.32 8.96
CA GLY A 672 -24.14 -15.89 7.56
C GLY A 672 -22.77 -15.72 6.92
N VAL A 673 -22.73 -14.89 5.87
CA VAL A 673 -21.55 -14.59 5.04
C VAL A 673 -21.43 -13.07 4.82
N PRO A 674 -20.32 -12.54 4.24
CA PRO A 674 -20.25 -11.12 3.89
C PRO A 674 -21.39 -10.70 2.95
N ARG A 675 -21.99 -9.52 3.20
CA ARG A 675 -23.24 -9.06 2.53
C ARG A 675 -23.17 -9.08 0.99
N GLY A 676 -21.99 -8.91 0.38
CA GLY A 676 -21.79 -8.97 -1.07
C GLY A 676 -21.37 -10.32 -1.66
N LEU A 677 -21.02 -11.32 -0.84
CA LEU A 677 -20.68 -12.67 -1.32
C LEU A 677 -21.76 -13.26 -2.26
N PRO A 678 -23.07 -13.10 -2.01
CA PRO A 678 -24.13 -13.61 -2.90
C PRO A 678 -24.17 -12.99 -4.30
N ALA A 679 -23.49 -11.87 -4.54
CA ALA A 679 -23.40 -11.20 -5.84
C ALA A 679 -22.16 -11.61 -6.66
N LEU A 680 -21.27 -12.43 -6.08
CA LEU A 680 -20.04 -12.86 -6.72
C LEU A 680 -20.25 -14.06 -7.63
N THR A 681 -19.36 -14.21 -8.61
CA THR A 681 -19.30 -15.34 -9.54
C THR A 681 -17.86 -15.82 -9.60
N GLU A 682 -17.63 -17.11 -9.35
CA GLU A 682 -16.34 -17.76 -9.59
C GLU A 682 -16.03 -17.74 -11.09
N ARG A 683 -14.77 -17.49 -11.48
CA ARG A 683 -14.31 -17.70 -12.85
C ARG A 683 -14.37 -19.19 -13.20
N ARG A 684 -14.52 -19.53 -14.49
CA ARG A 684 -14.31 -20.91 -14.96
C ARG A 684 -12.91 -21.38 -14.55
N PRO A 685 -12.77 -22.52 -13.86
CA PRO A 685 -11.48 -23.07 -13.47
C PRO A 685 -10.52 -23.25 -14.66
N LEU A 686 -9.23 -23.08 -14.41
CA LEU A 686 -8.19 -23.23 -15.42
C LEU A 686 -7.56 -24.63 -15.39
N LEU A 687 -7.24 -25.14 -16.56
CA LEU A 687 -6.38 -26.31 -16.77
C LEU A 687 -5.02 -25.87 -17.29
N ARG A 688 -3.96 -26.47 -16.75
CA ARG A 688 -2.57 -26.14 -17.11
C ARG A 688 -1.85 -27.41 -17.56
N PHE A 689 -1.14 -27.33 -18.68
CA PHE A 689 -0.35 -28.42 -19.25
C PHE A 689 1.12 -28.06 -19.06
N ILE A 690 1.80 -28.81 -18.19
CA ILE A 690 3.23 -28.61 -17.91
C ILE A 690 4.04 -29.54 -18.81
N ILE A 691 4.94 -28.97 -19.60
CA ILE A 691 5.61 -29.65 -20.70
C ILE A 691 7.12 -29.46 -20.57
N GLY A 692 7.84 -30.57 -20.36
CA GLY A 692 9.30 -30.59 -20.33
C GLY A 692 9.86 -30.78 -21.74
N LEU A 693 10.77 -29.88 -22.16
CA LEU A 693 11.36 -29.84 -23.50
C LEU A 693 12.86 -30.13 -23.44
N SER A 694 13.36 -30.91 -24.41
CA SER A 694 14.79 -31.18 -24.59
C SER A 694 15.42 -30.10 -25.46
N GLY A 695 16.39 -29.39 -24.90
CA GLY A 695 17.11 -28.28 -25.55
C GLY A 695 17.04 -26.97 -24.75
N THR A 696 17.97 -26.08 -25.04
CA THR A 696 18.05 -24.74 -24.45
C THR A 696 17.05 -23.77 -25.08
N LYS A 697 16.93 -22.56 -24.51
CA LYS A 697 16.15 -21.45 -25.09
C LYS A 697 16.52 -21.22 -26.57
N ASP A 698 17.81 -21.15 -26.85
CA ASP A 698 18.32 -20.74 -28.17
C ASP A 698 18.30 -21.91 -29.16
N GLU A 699 18.62 -23.14 -28.72
CA GLU A 699 18.47 -24.36 -29.52
C GLU A 699 17.03 -24.63 -29.98
N LEU A 700 16.05 -24.10 -29.24
CA LEU A 700 14.61 -24.22 -29.49
C LEU A 700 13.97 -22.91 -29.98
N SER A 701 14.75 -21.83 -30.15
CA SER A 701 14.27 -20.50 -30.54
C SER A 701 13.05 -20.01 -29.72
N LEU A 702 13.11 -20.14 -28.39
CA LEU A 702 12.02 -19.78 -27.49
C LEU A 702 12.07 -18.29 -27.12
N THR A 703 10.95 -17.60 -27.34
CA THR A 703 10.75 -16.26 -26.77
C THR A 703 10.42 -16.36 -25.27
N GLY A 704 10.83 -15.35 -24.51
CA GLY A 704 10.35 -15.15 -23.14
C GLY A 704 8.94 -14.56 -23.07
N ALA A 705 8.40 -14.05 -24.17
CA ALA A 705 7.07 -13.46 -24.22
C ALA A 705 5.96 -14.50 -23.98
N ASP A 706 4.93 -14.10 -23.24
CA ASP A 706 3.69 -14.89 -23.17
C ASP A 706 2.91 -14.73 -24.49
N TRP A 707 2.51 -15.83 -25.12
CA TRP A 707 1.65 -15.83 -26.31
C TRP A 707 0.20 -16.17 -25.93
N TYR A 708 -0.77 -15.47 -26.52
CA TYR A 708 -2.20 -15.67 -26.28
C TYR A 708 -2.99 -15.70 -27.59
N ARG A 709 -3.99 -16.60 -27.69
CA ARG A 709 -5.12 -16.44 -28.61
C ARG A 709 -6.33 -15.92 -27.84
N VAL A 710 -6.90 -14.79 -28.30
CA VAL A 710 -7.96 -14.06 -27.58
C VAL A 710 -9.26 -14.04 -28.41
N PRO A 711 -10.01 -15.16 -28.49
CA PRO A 711 -11.22 -15.25 -29.33
C PRO A 711 -12.34 -14.33 -28.86
N ASN A 712 -12.42 -14.03 -27.56
CA ASN A 712 -13.34 -13.05 -26.99
C ASN A 712 -13.00 -11.57 -27.31
N ALA A 713 -12.01 -11.32 -28.18
CA ALA A 713 -11.71 -10.01 -28.76
C ALA A 713 -11.87 -9.94 -30.30
N THR A 714 -12.32 -11.02 -30.95
CA THR A 714 -12.55 -11.12 -32.42
C THR A 714 -13.33 -9.93 -32.98
N VAL A 715 -13.04 -9.53 -34.22
CA VAL A 715 -13.64 -8.36 -34.90
C VAL A 715 -15.17 -8.38 -34.87
N ALA A 716 -15.74 -7.29 -34.34
CA ALA A 716 -17.17 -7.01 -34.41
C ALA A 716 -17.61 -6.72 -35.86
N ARG A 717 -18.71 -7.35 -36.29
CA ARG A 717 -19.38 -7.05 -37.56
C ARG A 717 -20.32 -5.87 -37.38
N ASP A 718 -19.81 -4.66 -37.59
CA ASP A 718 -20.59 -3.42 -37.53
C ASP A 718 -21.45 -3.25 -38.80
N GLU A 719 -22.74 -2.94 -38.63
CA GLU A 719 -23.67 -2.63 -39.72
C GLU A 719 -23.80 -1.11 -39.87
N ILE A 720 -23.63 -0.59 -41.08
CA ILE A 720 -23.84 0.84 -41.39
C ILE A 720 -25.14 0.99 -42.19
N ASP A 721 -26.09 1.79 -41.69
CA ASP A 721 -27.28 2.19 -42.44
C ASP A 721 -26.87 3.11 -43.60
N PRO A 722 -27.07 2.71 -44.87
CA PRO A 722 -26.63 3.48 -46.04
C PRO A 722 -27.47 4.74 -46.31
N VAL A 723 -28.59 4.93 -45.61
CA VAL A 723 -29.49 6.08 -45.73
C VAL A 723 -29.30 7.07 -44.59
N THR A 724 -29.17 6.60 -43.35
CA THR A 724 -29.02 7.49 -42.17
C THR A 724 -27.58 7.67 -41.70
N GLY A 725 -26.64 6.83 -42.16
CA GLY A 725 -25.25 6.81 -41.68
C GLY A 725 -25.10 6.31 -40.23
N GLN A 726 -26.17 5.79 -39.60
CA GLN A 726 -26.10 5.23 -38.26
C GLN A 726 -25.36 3.89 -38.28
N ILE A 727 -24.40 3.74 -37.37
CA ILE A 727 -23.67 2.49 -37.17
C ILE A 727 -24.34 1.70 -36.05
N LYS A 728 -24.91 0.55 -36.41
CA LYS A 728 -25.33 -0.49 -35.47
C LYS A 728 -24.10 -1.36 -35.18
N LEU A 729 -23.48 -1.08 -34.04
CA LEU A 729 -22.27 -1.76 -33.60
C LEU A 729 -22.53 -3.25 -33.30
N GLY A 730 -21.67 -4.11 -33.81
CA GLY A 730 -21.66 -5.55 -33.51
C GLY A 730 -21.07 -5.85 -32.13
N GLU A 731 -21.33 -7.05 -31.63
CA GLU A 731 -20.65 -7.56 -30.44
C GLU A 731 -19.20 -7.96 -30.78
N ILE A 732 -18.29 -7.77 -29.81
CA ILE A 732 -16.87 -8.11 -29.93
C ILE A 732 -16.64 -9.48 -29.28
N GLY A 733 -15.96 -10.38 -29.98
CA GLY A 733 -15.79 -11.75 -29.54
C GLY A 733 -17.03 -12.63 -29.76
N TYR A 734 -16.92 -13.90 -29.36
CA TYR A 734 -18.04 -14.85 -29.45
C TYR A 734 -18.92 -14.78 -28.19
N PRO A 735 -20.25 -14.95 -28.29
CA PRO A 735 -21.12 -14.99 -27.12
C PRO A 735 -20.78 -16.18 -26.20
N SER A 736 -20.11 -15.91 -25.06
CA SER A 736 -19.62 -16.98 -24.17
C SER A 736 -20.71 -17.74 -23.37
N ASP A 737 -21.98 -17.58 -23.72
CA ASP A 737 -23.13 -18.35 -23.19
C ASP A 737 -24.16 -18.62 -24.30
N ASN A 738 -24.22 -19.86 -24.82
CA ASN A 738 -25.33 -20.52 -25.55
C ASN A 738 -26.10 -19.79 -26.70
N SER A 739 -25.84 -18.52 -27.05
CA SER A 739 -26.62 -17.75 -28.04
C SER A 739 -26.03 -17.74 -29.45
N VAL A 740 -25.25 -18.76 -29.81
CA VAL A 740 -24.73 -18.95 -31.18
C VAL A 740 -25.70 -19.83 -31.97
N SER A 741 -26.68 -19.19 -32.60
CA SER A 741 -27.32 -19.71 -33.81
C SER A 741 -26.41 -19.42 -35.01
N THR A 742 -25.39 -20.26 -35.21
CA THR A 742 -24.77 -20.37 -36.55
C THR A 742 -25.86 -20.73 -37.55
N GLY A 743 -25.81 -20.13 -38.74
CA GLY A 743 -26.67 -20.51 -39.85
C GLY A 743 -26.46 -21.96 -40.27
N GLU A 744 -27.36 -22.46 -41.10
CA GLU A 744 -27.35 -23.81 -41.64
C GLU A 744 -26.14 -23.99 -42.58
N GLU A 745 -25.17 -24.79 -42.18
CA GLU A 745 -24.25 -25.48 -43.09
C GLU A 745 -24.40 -26.99 -42.84
N GLU A 746 -24.77 -27.72 -43.90
CA GLU A 746 -25.07 -29.15 -43.83
C GLU A 746 -23.78 -29.99 -43.96
N GLU A 747 -23.14 -30.28 -42.81
CA GLU A 747 -22.19 -31.39 -42.77
C GLU A 747 -22.93 -32.71 -42.99
N ASN A 748 -22.82 -33.23 -44.22
CA ASN A 748 -23.38 -34.52 -44.61
C ASN A 748 -22.54 -35.65 -43.98
N ASP A 749 -23.04 -36.20 -42.87
CA ASP A 749 -22.43 -37.30 -42.10
C ASP A 749 -22.58 -38.67 -42.83
N GLU A 750 -22.25 -38.72 -44.13
CA GLU A 750 -22.17 -39.93 -44.95
C GLU A 750 -20.90 -40.74 -44.63
N ASP A 751 -20.83 -41.34 -43.43
CA ASP A 751 -20.16 -42.64 -43.27
C ASP A 751 -20.48 -43.33 -41.93
N LYS A 752 -21.55 -44.14 -41.90
CA LYS A 752 -21.75 -45.20 -40.90
C LYS A 752 -22.38 -46.44 -41.56
N PRO A 753 -21.70 -47.60 -41.57
CA PRO A 753 -22.35 -48.84 -42.01
C PRO A 753 -23.45 -49.24 -41.04
N SER A 754 -24.54 -49.76 -41.58
CA SER A 754 -25.71 -50.23 -40.85
C SER A 754 -25.54 -51.66 -40.33
N ASP A 755 -25.91 -51.89 -39.08
CA ASP A 755 -26.34 -53.18 -38.55
C ASP A 755 -27.60 -52.97 -37.68
N ASP A 756 -28.79 -53.18 -38.27
CA ASP A 756 -29.74 -54.25 -37.92
C ASP A 756 -29.90 -54.69 -36.42
N ILE A 757 -31.10 -55.00 -35.88
CA ILE A 757 -32.49 -55.04 -36.41
C ILE A 757 -33.52 -55.09 -35.23
N ASP A 758 -34.82 -55.27 -35.53
CA ASP A 758 -35.97 -55.61 -34.62
C ASP A 758 -36.52 -54.53 -33.65
N ALA A 759 -37.82 -54.46 -33.30
CA ALA A 759 -39.09 -54.94 -33.89
C ALA A 759 -40.24 -54.18 -33.18
N ILE A 760 -41.14 -53.43 -33.85
CA ILE A 760 -42.38 -53.82 -34.58
C ILE A 760 -43.60 -54.18 -33.68
N ASN A 761 -44.78 -53.64 -34.06
CA ASN A 761 -46.15 -53.75 -33.50
C ASN A 761 -46.42 -53.04 -32.14
N SER A 762 -47.47 -52.22 -31.89
CA SER A 762 -48.80 -51.90 -32.48
C SER A 762 -50.01 -52.73 -31.98
N THR A 763 -51.02 -52.06 -31.38
CA THR A 763 -52.48 -52.20 -31.67
C THR A 763 -53.33 -51.16 -30.90
N ALA A 764 -54.61 -51.01 -31.26
CA ALA A 764 -55.48 -49.87 -30.95
C ALA A 764 -56.35 -49.97 -29.67
N ASP A 765 -56.81 -48.80 -29.19
CA ASP A 765 -58.15 -48.37 -28.69
C ASP A 765 -59.18 -49.34 -28.02
N PRO A 766 -60.20 -48.83 -27.27
CA PRO A 766 -60.44 -47.45 -26.77
C PRO A 766 -60.97 -47.35 -25.30
N ASP A 767 -61.32 -46.11 -24.91
CA ASP A 767 -62.22 -45.69 -23.80
C ASP A 767 -61.64 -45.69 -22.34
N GLY A 768 -62.17 -44.79 -21.47
CA GLY A 768 -61.77 -44.70 -20.06
C GLY A 768 -61.79 -43.32 -19.37
N GLY A 769 -61.94 -42.22 -20.11
CA GLY A 769 -62.32 -40.89 -19.57
C GLY A 769 -61.33 -40.11 -18.68
N ARG A 770 -61.87 -39.05 -18.03
CA ARG A 770 -61.21 -38.01 -17.19
C ARG A 770 -60.10 -37.19 -17.87
N GLY A 771 -60.46 -35.99 -18.33
CA GLY A 771 -59.54 -35.02 -18.93
C GLY A 771 -58.39 -34.57 -18.01
N LYS A 772 -57.20 -34.42 -18.59
CA LYS A 772 -56.01 -33.83 -17.98
C LYS A 772 -55.58 -32.60 -18.76
N ARG A 773 -55.03 -31.59 -18.07
CA ARG A 773 -54.42 -30.39 -18.67
C ARG A 773 -53.44 -30.80 -19.79
N LYS A 774 -53.47 -30.09 -20.93
CA LYS A 774 -52.34 -30.10 -21.87
C LYS A 774 -51.08 -29.63 -21.10
N LYS A 775 -50.12 -30.53 -20.90
CA LYS A 775 -48.73 -30.13 -20.67
C LYS A 775 -48.18 -29.70 -22.03
N THR A 776 -47.98 -28.40 -22.22
CA THR A 776 -47.06 -27.89 -23.24
C THR A 776 -45.65 -28.28 -22.80
N GLY A 777 -45.19 -29.45 -23.23
CA GLY A 777 -43.83 -29.90 -23.02
C GLY A 777 -42.89 -29.10 -23.92
N THR A 778 -42.41 -27.96 -23.42
CA THR A 778 -41.19 -27.35 -23.95
C THR A 778 -40.07 -28.37 -23.75
N SER A 779 -39.55 -28.92 -24.84
CA SER A 779 -38.28 -29.64 -24.82
C SER A 779 -37.19 -28.63 -24.51
N GLU A 780 -36.74 -28.59 -23.26
CA GLU A 780 -35.51 -27.87 -22.90
C GLU A 780 -34.38 -28.48 -23.71
N GLN A 781 -33.90 -27.75 -24.73
CA GLN A 781 -32.69 -28.11 -25.43
C GLN A 781 -31.57 -28.15 -24.38
N LYS A 782 -30.91 -29.31 -24.24
CA LYS A 782 -29.74 -29.39 -23.36
C LYS A 782 -28.71 -28.37 -23.87
N PRO A 783 -28.15 -27.52 -23.00
CA PRO A 783 -27.16 -26.52 -23.43
C PRO A 783 -26.00 -27.21 -24.15
N ARG A 784 -25.47 -26.57 -25.20
CA ARG A 784 -24.26 -27.05 -25.88
C ARG A 784 -23.12 -27.00 -24.86
N ARG A 785 -22.33 -28.08 -24.79
CA ARG A 785 -21.24 -28.21 -23.81
C ARG A 785 -20.01 -27.43 -24.27
N THR A 786 -19.48 -26.58 -23.41
CA THR A 786 -18.23 -25.85 -23.68
C THR A 786 -17.05 -26.83 -23.66
N LYS A 787 -16.26 -26.81 -24.74
CA LYS A 787 -15.08 -27.65 -24.95
C LYS A 787 -13.99 -26.87 -25.68
N PHE A 788 -12.74 -27.14 -25.35
CA PHE A 788 -11.57 -26.63 -26.05
C PHE A 788 -11.54 -27.15 -27.50
N GLN A 789 -11.40 -26.22 -28.44
CA GLN A 789 -11.30 -26.43 -29.88
C GLN A 789 -9.99 -25.81 -30.39
N THR A 790 -9.14 -26.64 -31.00
CA THR A 790 -7.92 -26.24 -31.71
C THR A 790 -8.21 -25.12 -32.71
N GLY A 791 -7.32 -24.15 -32.84
CA GLY A 791 -7.50 -22.96 -33.67
C GLY A 791 -8.45 -21.89 -33.12
N GLN A 792 -9.38 -22.23 -32.21
CA GLN A 792 -10.49 -21.35 -31.84
C GLN A 792 -10.49 -20.92 -30.35
N SER A 793 -10.37 -21.85 -29.40
CA SER A 793 -10.54 -21.56 -27.97
C SER A 793 -9.42 -20.67 -27.40
N TRP A 794 -9.68 -20.00 -26.28
CA TRP A 794 -8.62 -19.26 -25.58
C TRP A 794 -7.52 -20.18 -25.08
N ILE A 795 -6.29 -19.70 -25.23
CA ILE A 795 -5.07 -20.42 -24.87
C ILE A 795 -3.98 -19.39 -24.58
N LYS A 796 -3.26 -19.61 -23.49
CA LYS A 796 -1.99 -18.96 -23.15
C LYS A 796 -0.86 -19.99 -23.30
N VAL A 797 0.24 -19.61 -23.94
CA VAL A 797 1.50 -20.37 -23.95
C VAL A 797 2.59 -19.49 -23.32
N SER A 798 3.37 -20.06 -22.40
CA SER A 798 4.47 -19.39 -21.69
C SER A 798 5.66 -20.33 -21.57
N PHE A 799 6.88 -19.80 -21.71
CA PHE A 799 8.13 -20.53 -21.52
C PHE A 799 8.91 -19.95 -20.32
N PRO A 800 8.66 -20.38 -19.07
CA PRO A 800 9.32 -19.81 -17.89
C PRO A 800 10.86 -19.89 -17.95
N SER A 801 11.40 -20.97 -18.53
CA SER A 801 12.85 -21.11 -18.75
C SER A 801 13.45 -20.07 -19.69
N ALA A 802 12.67 -19.53 -20.64
CA ALA A 802 13.14 -18.52 -21.60
C ALA A 802 13.16 -17.09 -21.02
N LYS A 803 12.55 -16.88 -19.85
CA LYS A 803 12.47 -15.60 -19.11
C LYS A 803 13.57 -15.43 -18.07
N ASP A 804 14.13 -16.54 -17.57
CA ASP A 804 15.13 -16.55 -16.50
C ASP A 804 16.54 -16.77 -17.08
N PRO A 805 17.41 -15.75 -17.10
CA PRO A 805 18.77 -15.90 -17.64
C PRO A 805 19.63 -16.87 -16.82
N SER A 806 19.25 -17.19 -15.57
CA SER A 806 19.96 -18.20 -14.76
C SER A 806 19.51 -19.64 -15.04
N TRP A 807 18.58 -19.87 -15.97
CA TRP A 807 17.94 -21.18 -16.10
C TRP A 807 18.89 -22.29 -16.57
N GLU A 808 19.67 -22.04 -17.64
CA GLU A 808 20.54 -23.07 -18.23
C GLU A 808 21.67 -23.49 -17.28
N ASP A 809 22.28 -22.54 -16.57
CA ASP A 809 23.24 -22.79 -15.48
C ASP A 809 22.70 -23.78 -14.42
N ARG A 810 21.41 -23.70 -14.11
CA ARG A 810 20.78 -24.45 -13.00
C ARG A 810 20.16 -25.79 -13.43
N HIS A 811 19.78 -25.92 -14.70
CA HIS A 811 18.97 -27.06 -15.20
C HIS A 811 19.48 -27.66 -16.51
N GLY A 812 20.55 -27.13 -17.10
CA GLY A 812 21.15 -27.59 -18.35
C GLY A 812 20.21 -27.45 -19.54
N LYS A 813 20.32 -28.39 -20.49
CA LYS A 813 19.58 -28.40 -21.77
C LYS A 813 18.13 -28.89 -21.63
N ILE A 814 17.40 -28.30 -20.68
CA ILE A 814 15.99 -28.56 -20.39
C ILE A 814 15.26 -27.22 -20.44
N SER A 815 14.20 -27.12 -21.24
CA SER A 815 13.30 -25.98 -21.25
C SER A 815 11.92 -26.34 -20.68
N THR A 816 11.21 -25.36 -20.13
CA THR A 816 9.86 -25.54 -19.59
C THR A 816 8.84 -24.77 -20.42
N CYS A 817 7.73 -25.42 -20.75
CA CYS A 817 6.57 -24.82 -21.38
C CYS A 817 5.35 -25.05 -20.48
N VAL A 818 4.51 -24.02 -20.34
CA VAL A 818 3.24 -24.07 -19.61
C VAL A 818 2.15 -23.53 -20.53
N VAL A 819 1.21 -24.39 -20.90
CA VAL A 819 0.01 -24.02 -21.65
C VAL A 819 -1.17 -23.91 -20.68
N THR A 820 -1.94 -22.83 -20.74
CA THR A 820 -3.12 -22.62 -19.87
C THR A 820 -4.36 -22.39 -20.72
N ILE A 821 -5.47 -23.05 -20.36
CA ILE A 821 -6.78 -22.94 -21.00
C ILE A 821 -7.88 -22.90 -19.93
N GLU A 822 -9.09 -22.47 -20.28
CA GLU A 822 -10.26 -22.70 -19.44
C GLU A 822 -10.72 -24.16 -19.50
N ALA A 823 -11.25 -24.71 -18.40
CA ALA A 823 -11.60 -26.13 -18.32
C ALA A 823 -12.89 -26.49 -19.08
N ASP A 824 -12.85 -27.55 -19.92
CA ASP A 824 -14.04 -28.13 -20.58
C ASP A 824 -15.13 -28.52 -19.56
N ASP A 825 -16.38 -28.54 -20.01
CA ASP A 825 -17.53 -29.10 -19.26
C ASP A 825 -17.39 -30.62 -18.96
N ASP A 826 -16.32 -31.29 -19.41
CA ASP A 826 -15.92 -32.64 -18.99
C ASP A 826 -15.18 -32.66 -17.63
N PHE A 827 -14.68 -31.51 -17.17
CA PHE A 827 -13.91 -31.36 -15.92
C PHE A 827 -14.57 -30.42 -14.91
N VAL A 828 -15.52 -29.57 -15.33
CA VAL A 828 -16.19 -28.60 -14.44
C VAL A 828 -17.69 -28.50 -14.71
N ARG A 829 -18.44 -28.05 -13.70
CA ARG A 829 -19.86 -27.69 -13.82
C ARG A 829 -20.15 -26.41 -13.04
N LEU A 830 -20.72 -25.42 -13.72
CA LEU A 830 -21.27 -24.21 -13.08
C LEU A 830 -22.55 -24.57 -12.30
N PHE A 831 -22.71 -23.97 -11.12
CA PHE A 831 -23.93 -23.98 -10.34
C PHE A 831 -24.47 -22.55 -10.19
N GLU A 832 -25.77 -22.38 -10.51
CA GLU A 832 -26.53 -21.14 -10.37
C GLU A 832 -26.94 -20.87 -8.89
N THR A 833 -25.97 -21.00 -7.99
CA THR A 833 -26.06 -20.63 -6.59
C THR A 833 -25.81 -19.13 -6.38
N LYS A 834 -25.77 -18.67 -5.14
CA LYS A 834 -25.39 -17.29 -4.77
C LYS A 834 -24.34 -17.32 -3.64
N PRO A 835 -23.03 -17.16 -3.92
CA PRO A 835 -22.41 -16.88 -5.22
C PRO A 835 -22.60 -18.00 -6.25
N LYS A 836 -22.43 -17.68 -7.54
CA LYS A 836 -22.26 -18.70 -8.59
C LYS A 836 -20.88 -19.34 -8.43
N ILE A 837 -20.80 -20.67 -8.46
CA ILE A 837 -19.57 -21.44 -8.23
C ILE A 837 -19.42 -22.59 -9.23
N TYR A 838 -18.20 -23.07 -9.42
CA TYR A 838 -17.91 -24.28 -10.19
C TYR A 838 -17.65 -25.47 -9.25
N SER A 839 -18.14 -26.66 -9.61
CA SER A 839 -17.68 -27.91 -9.02
C SER A 839 -16.74 -28.64 -9.98
N MET A 840 -15.63 -29.16 -9.46
CA MET A 840 -14.77 -30.06 -10.23
C MET A 840 -15.46 -31.41 -10.45
N ILE A 841 -15.49 -31.87 -11.70
CA ILE A 841 -15.96 -33.20 -12.09
C ILE A 841 -14.74 -34.13 -12.09
N LYS A 842 -14.86 -35.30 -11.45
CA LYS A 842 -13.86 -36.37 -11.59
C LYS A 842 -13.97 -37.01 -12.97
N SER A 843 -13.30 -36.41 -13.95
CA SER A 843 -13.23 -36.90 -15.33
C SER A 843 -12.42 -38.19 -15.46
N GLY A 844 -12.56 -38.88 -16.58
CA GLY A 844 -11.79 -40.09 -16.90
C GLY A 844 -10.42 -39.78 -17.51
N SER A 845 -9.57 -40.79 -17.58
CA SER A 845 -8.26 -40.69 -18.24
C SER A 845 -8.38 -40.51 -19.77
N GLY A 846 -9.48 -40.99 -20.37
CA GLY A 846 -9.75 -40.84 -21.80
C GLY A 846 -10.08 -39.39 -22.18
N GLU A 847 -10.84 -38.68 -21.36
CA GLU A 847 -11.17 -37.27 -21.52
C GLU A 847 -9.91 -36.40 -21.41
N ALA A 848 -9.09 -36.65 -20.37
CA ALA A 848 -7.82 -35.96 -20.19
C ALA A 848 -6.85 -36.19 -21.36
N LYS A 849 -6.73 -37.44 -21.85
CA LYS A 849 -5.89 -37.77 -23.02
C LYS A 849 -6.39 -37.08 -24.29
N ARG A 850 -7.70 -37.12 -24.58
CA ARG A 850 -8.31 -36.44 -25.73
C ARG A 850 -8.18 -34.93 -25.68
N LEU A 851 -8.15 -34.33 -24.49
CA LEU A 851 -7.91 -32.90 -24.33
C LEU A 851 -6.42 -32.57 -24.55
N MET A 852 -5.50 -33.34 -23.96
CA MET A 852 -4.06 -33.27 -24.25
C MET A 852 -3.79 -33.36 -25.75
N GLU A 853 -4.40 -34.31 -26.47
CA GLU A 853 -4.25 -34.45 -27.93
C GLU A 853 -4.66 -33.17 -28.71
N ARG A 854 -5.76 -32.50 -28.31
CA ARG A 854 -6.20 -31.24 -28.95
C ARG A 854 -5.32 -30.04 -28.61
N VAL A 855 -4.83 -29.95 -27.36
CA VAL A 855 -3.96 -28.87 -26.89
C VAL A 855 -2.54 -29.01 -27.45
N MET A 856 -2.00 -30.23 -27.51
CA MET A 856 -0.69 -30.49 -28.11
C MET A 856 -0.69 -30.25 -29.62
N LYS A 857 -1.79 -30.55 -30.33
CA LYS A 857 -1.96 -30.14 -31.72
C LYS A 857 -1.88 -28.62 -31.86
N ASP A 858 -2.67 -27.89 -31.08
CA ASP A 858 -2.73 -26.42 -31.10
C ASP A 858 -1.38 -25.77 -30.75
N LEU A 859 -0.64 -26.36 -29.81
CA LEU A 859 0.73 -25.96 -29.47
C LEU A 859 1.69 -26.17 -30.63
N LEU A 860 1.68 -27.34 -31.28
CA LEU A 860 2.59 -27.67 -32.38
C LEU A 860 2.27 -26.91 -33.68
N GLU A 861 1.01 -26.54 -33.92
CA GLU A 861 0.62 -25.68 -35.04
C GLU A 861 1.15 -24.24 -34.87
N ASN A 862 1.25 -23.73 -33.63
CA ASN A 862 1.79 -22.40 -33.35
C ASN A 862 3.30 -22.38 -33.05
N PHE A 863 3.87 -23.50 -32.61
CA PHE A 863 5.29 -23.67 -32.24
C PHE A 863 5.86 -24.98 -32.82
N PRO A 864 5.95 -25.11 -34.16
CA PRO A 864 6.35 -26.37 -34.82
C PRO A 864 7.78 -26.81 -34.50
N GLN A 865 8.65 -25.89 -34.06
CA GLN A 865 10.01 -26.21 -33.62
C GLN A 865 10.09 -27.04 -32.31
N LEU A 866 8.95 -27.26 -31.65
CA LEU A 866 8.82 -28.18 -30.51
C LEU A 866 8.57 -29.64 -30.91
N GLU A 867 8.36 -29.94 -32.20
CA GLU A 867 8.13 -31.31 -32.66
C GLU A 867 9.35 -32.19 -32.38
N GLY A 868 9.12 -33.37 -31.78
CA GLY A 868 10.18 -34.27 -31.33
C GLY A 868 10.99 -33.79 -30.12
N LYS A 869 10.69 -32.61 -29.54
CA LYS A 869 11.41 -32.05 -28.38
C LYS A 869 10.73 -32.32 -27.03
N ILE A 870 9.46 -32.70 -27.04
CA ILE A 870 8.66 -32.96 -25.83
C ILE A 870 9.14 -34.24 -25.14
N MET A 871 9.70 -34.10 -23.95
CA MET A 871 10.15 -35.22 -23.10
C MET A 871 9.02 -35.76 -22.22
N VAL A 872 8.13 -34.87 -21.76
CA VAL A 872 7.03 -35.16 -20.83
C VAL A 872 5.96 -34.08 -20.96
N ALA A 873 4.69 -34.47 -20.79
CA ALA A 873 3.57 -33.55 -20.63
C ALA A 873 2.59 -34.09 -19.56
N GLU A 874 2.31 -33.31 -18.51
CA GLU A 874 1.32 -33.64 -17.47
C GLU A 874 0.22 -32.56 -17.41
N VAL A 875 -0.99 -32.94 -16.99
CA VAL A 875 -2.14 -32.02 -16.82
C VAL A 875 -2.30 -31.70 -15.34
N VAL A 876 -2.28 -30.42 -15.01
CA VAL A 876 -2.47 -29.88 -13.66
C VAL A 876 -3.82 -29.17 -13.58
N GLY A 877 -4.60 -29.51 -12.56
CA GLY A 877 -5.93 -28.95 -12.30
C GLY A 877 -7.08 -29.93 -12.62
N PRO A 878 -8.31 -29.42 -12.83
CA PRO A 878 -8.68 -27.99 -12.83
C PRO A 878 -8.43 -27.33 -11.45
N THR A 879 -7.89 -26.11 -11.45
CA THR A 879 -7.67 -25.33 -10.22
C THR A 879 -8.83 -24.35 -10.00
N GLY A 880 -9.37 -24.29 -8.78
CA GLY A 880 -10.49 -23.39 -8.42
C GLY A 880 -10.28 -21.95 -8.87
N GLY A 881 -11.33 -21.31 -9.37
CA GLY A 881 -11.22 -20.00 -10.00
C GLY A 881 -11.06 -18.86 -8.98
N THR A 882 -10.31 -17.83 -9.38
CA THR A 882 -10.47 -16.49 -8.79
C THR A 882 -11.86 -15.93 -9.12
N LEU A 883 -12.27 -14.82 -8.49
CA LEU A 883 -13.54 -14.18 -8.82
C LEU A 883 -13.55 -13.61 -10.26
N SER A 884 -14.63 -13.85 -11.00
CA SER A 884 -14.87 -13.22 -12.30
C SER A 884 -14.83 -11.69 -12.20
N HIS A 885 -14.16 -11.02 -13.13
CA HIS A 885 -14.00 -9.55 -13.13
C HIS A 885 -15.18 -8.83 -13.78
N ASN A 886 -16.41 -9.11 -13.34
CA ASN A 886 -17.63 -8.46 -13.80
C ASN A 886 -17.98 -7.19 -12.98
N PRO A 887 -18.75 -6.22 -13.51
CA PRO A 887 -19.13 -5.01 -12.77
C PRO A 887 -19.81 -5.26 -11.42
N GLU A 888 -20.56 -6.36 -11.32
CA GLU A 888 -21.28 -6.78 -10.12
C GLU A 888 -20.32 -7.03 -8.95
N ARG A 889 -19.15 -7.65 -9.19
CA ARG A 889 -18.07 -7.81 -8.21
C ARG A 889 -17.55 -6.47 -7.70
N PHE A 890 -17.40 -5.46 -8.56
CA PHE A 890 -16.89 -4.14 -8.17
C PHE A 890 -17.94 -3.28 -7.47
N ALA A 891 -19.24 -3.54 -7.72
CA ALA A 891 -20.34 -2.95 -6.98
C ALA A 891 -20.62 -3.64 -5.62
N ALA A 892 -20.17 -4.88 -5.43
CA ALA A 892 -20.45 -5.69 -4.25
C ALA A 892 -19.79 -5.13 -2.96
N ARG A 893 -20.61 -4.91 -1.92
CA ARG A 893 -20.12 -4.47 -0.60
C ARG A 893 -19.54 -5.64 0.20
N GLY A 894 -18.43 -5.41 0.88
CA GLY A 894 -17.80 -6.45 1.71
C GLY A 894 -16.80 -7.36 1.00
N VAL A 895 -16.37 -7.02 -0.22
CA VAL A 895 -15.15 -7.59 -0.84
C VAL A 895 -13.93 -6.83 -0.31
N ARG A 896 -13.42 -7.26 0.85
CA ARG A 896 -12.43 -6.54 1.66
C ARG A 896 -11.55 -7.48 2.50
N ALA A 897 -10.43 -6.96 3.01
CA ALA A 897 -9.46 -7.73 3.78
C ALA A 897 -9.94 -8.02 5.21
N ASP A 898 -10.54 -7.05 5.88
CA ASP A 898 -11.23 -7.23 7.16
C ASP A 898 -12.60 -7.90 6.95
N THR A 899 -12.85 -9.04 7.60
CA THR A 899 -14.10 -9.79 7.42
C THR A 899 -15.10 -9.54 8.56
N PRO A 900 -16.40 -9.89 8.39
CA PRO A 900 -17.39 -9.83 9.48
C PRO A 900 -17.10 -10.78 10.65
N TYR A 901 -16.14 -11.70 10.52
CA TYR A 901 -15.72 -12.65 11.54
C TYR A 901 -14.43 -12.14 12.19
N PRO A 902 -14.47 -11.68 13.46
CA PRO A 902 -13.28 -11.16 14.14
C PRO A 902 -12.12 -12.17 14.13
N GLY A 903 -10.90 -11.72 13.87
CA GLY A 903 -9.72 -12.57 13.75
C GLY A 903 -9.53 -13.25 12.39
N LEU A 904 -10.57 -13.32 11.54
CA LEU A 904 -10.46 -13.81 10.16
C LEU A 904 -10.28 -12.66 9.17
N TYR A 905 -9.25 -12.77 8.33
CA TYR A 905 -8.87 -11.82 7.29
C TYR A 905 -8.74 -12.52 5.94
N ILE A 906 -8.81 -11.76 4.85
CA ILE A 906 -8.60 -12.24 3.48
C ILE A 906 -7.49 -11.41 2.81
N GLY A 907 -6.74 -12.05 1.92
CA GLY A 907 -5.80 -11.41 0.99
C GLY A 907 -5.97 -11.92 -0.44
N GLY A 908 -4.92 -11.76 -1.26
CA GLY A 908 -4.89 -12.24 -2.65
C GLY A 908 -5.66 -11.37 -3.66
N SER A 909 -5.67 -11.83 -4.91
CA SER A 909 -6.20 -11.13 -6.11
C SER A 909 -7.71 -10.86 -6.09
N ASP A 910 -8.48 -11.56 -5.27
CA ASP A 910 -9.90 -11.28 -5.03
C ASP A 910 -10.13 -9.85 -4.50
N LEU A 911 -9.16 -9.31 -3.75
CA LEU A 911 -9.18 -7.93 -3.29
C LEU A 911 -8.78 -6.91 -4.37
N THR A 912 -8.20 -7.33 -5.49
CA THR A 912 -7.66 -6.46 -6.53
C THR A 912 -8.22 -6.82 -7.92
N VAL A 913 -7.36 -7.15 -8.89
CA VAL A 913 -7.67 -7.49 -10.29
C VAL A 913 -6.63 -8.50 -10.81
N GLY A 914 -7.11 -9.48 -11.57
CA GLY A 914 -6.37 -10.48 -12.34
C GLY A 914 -5.70 -11.58 -11.51
N GLU A 915 -5.47 -12.74 -12.13
CA GLU A 915 -4.43 -13.68 -11.68
C GLU A 915 -3.04 -13.11 -12.02
N SER A 916 -2.74 -11.94 -11.44
CA SER A 916 -1.54 -11.15 -11.71
C SER A 916 -0.66 -11.06 -10.46
N PHE A 917 0.65 -11.03 -10.67
CA PHE A 917 1.63 -10.81 -9.59
C PHE A 917 1.34 -9.49 -8.86
N SER A 918 1.27 -8.39 -9.59
CA SER A 918 1.01 -7.04 -9.05
C SER A 918 -0.30 -6.95 -8.26
N GLY A 919 -1.39 -7.55 -8.77
CA GLY A 919 -2.67 -7.60 -8.07
C GLY A 919 -2.57 -8.40 -6.78
N SER A 920 -1.88 -9.54 -6.79
CA SER A 920 -1.73 -10.43 -5.64
C SER A 920 -0.84 -9.86 -4.55
N ILE A 921 0.26 -9.19 -4.89
CA ILE A 921 1.12 -8.44 -3.95
C ILE A 921 0.33 -7.33 -3.25
N VAL A 922 -0.46 -6.53 -3.99
CA VAL A 922 -1.33 -5.51 -3.38
C VAL A 922 -2.44 -6.13 -2.53
N GLY A 923 -2.97 -7.29 -2.91
CA GLY A 923 -3.92 -8.06 -2.10
C GLY A 923 -3.34 -8.51 -0.75
N GLY A 924 -2.09 -8.98 -0.75
CA GLY A 924 -1.35 -9.31 0.47
C GLY A 924 -1.00 -8.08 1.32
N TRP A 925 -0.62 -6.97 0.69
CA TRP A 925 -0.40 -5.69 1.36
C TRP A 925 -1.65 -5.19 2.09
N LEU A 926 -2.83 -5.29 1.47
CA LEU A 926 -4.11 -4.94 2.11
C LEU A 926 -4.37 -5.82 3.35
N ALA A 927 -4.12 -7.13 3.27
CA ALA A 927 -4.27 -8.06 4.39
C ALA A 927 -3.32 -7.71 5.56
N ALA A 928 -2.04 -7.45 5.27
CA ALA A 928 -1.05 -7.05 6.28
C ALA A 928 -1.44 -5.73 6.99
N ASN A 929 -1.91 -4.72 6.25
CA ASN A 929 -2.37 -3.45 6.85
C ASN A 929 -3.61 -3.65 7.73
N ALA A 930 -4.56 -4.51 7.33
CA ALA A 930 -5.76 -4.81 8.11
C ALA A 930 -5.41 -5.52 9.43
N VAL A 931 -4.47 -6.48 9.42
CA VAL A 931 -3.99 -7.19 10.63
C VAL A 931 -3.19 -6.28 11.57
N MET A 932 -2.42 -5.32 11.02
CA MET A 932 -1.68 -4.34 11.83
C MET A 932 -2.55 -3.19 12.35
N GLY A 933 -3.79 -3.03 11.87
CA GLY A 933 -4.78 -2.12 12.43
C GLY A 933 -4.52 -0.63 12.15
N TYR A 934 -3.94 -0.29 11.01
CA TYR A 934 -3.76 1.10 10.57
C TYR A 934 -5.12 1.81 10.43
N GLY A 935 -5.22 3.03 10.97
CA GLY A 935 -6.47 3.79 10.99
C GLY A 935 -6.60 4.82 9.87
N ASN A 936 -7.80 5.42 9.77
CA ASN A 936 -8.11 6.50 8.82
C ASN A 936 -7.04 7.62 8.78
N ILE A 937 -6.57 8.06 9.96
CA ILE A 937 -5.58 9.15 10.07
C ILE A 937 -4.23 8.70 9.51
N ASP A 938 -3.87 7.44 9.74
CA ASP A 938 -2.61 6.86 9.30
C ASP A 938 -2.59 6.80 7.76
N HIS A 939 -3.59 6.14 7.16
CA HIS A 939 -3.67 5.96 5.71
C HIS A 939 -4.01 7.24 4.92
N LEU A 940 -5.03 8.01 5.33
CA LEU A 940 -5.55 9.12 4.50
C LEU A 940 -4.83 10.46 4.70
N TYR A 941 -4.17 10.67 5.85
CA TYR A 941 -3.59 11.97 6.21
C TYR A 941 -2.08 11.92 6.49
N LEU A 942 -1.57 10.82 7.03
CA LEU A 942 -0.12 10.67 7.31
C LEU A 942 0.63 9.84 6.26
N GLY A 943 -0.09 9.19 5.33
CA GLY A 943 0.47 8.24 4.35
C GLY A 943 0.96 6.92 4.96
N LYS A 944 0.82 6.73 6.28
CA LYS A 944 1.35 5.57 7.00
C LYS A 944 0.63 4.29 6.63
N ASN A 945 1.40 3.22 6.56
CA ASN A 945 1.02 1.86 6.20
C ASN A 945 2.15 0.90 6.62
N VAL A 946 1.94 -0.41 6.53
CA VAL A 946 2.93 -1.41 6.95
C VAL A 946 4.29 -1.22 6.26
N THR A 947 4.32 -1.01 4.95
CA THR A 947 5.58 -0.81 4.21
C THR A 947 6.29 0.50 4.56
N SER A 948 5.58 1.59 4.82
CA SER A 948 6.21 2.87 5.22
C SER A 948 6.75 2.85 6.65
N ASP A 949 6.05 2.20 7.58
CA ASP A 949 6.55 2.04 8.94
C ASP A 949 7.76 1.08 8.96
N LEU A 950 7.72 -0.01 8.19
CA LEU A 950 8.90 -0.87 8.01
C LEU A 950 10.07 -0.06 7.45
N GLN A 951 9.89 0.68 6.34
CA GLN A 951 10.94 1.54 5.76
C GLN A 951 11.47 2.61 6.74
N GLN A 952 10.70 3.01 7.75
CA GLN A 952 11.11 3.99 8.77
C GLN A 952 11.86 3.38 9.97
N PHE A 953 11.60 2.12 10.32
CA PHE A 953 12.14 1.48 11.53
C PHE A 953 13.08 0.31 11.25
N LEU A 954 13.18 -0.14 9.99
CA LEU A 954 14.16 -1.09 9.48
C LEU A 954 15.57 -0.50 9.54
N GLU A 955 16.53 -1.32 9.92
CA GLU A 955 17.95 -0.98 9.84
C GLU A 955 18.38 -0.87 8.38
N GLU A 956 19.13 0.16 8.03
CA GLU A 956 19.76 0.25 6.72
C GLU A 956 20.71 -0.95 6.55
N PRO A 957 20.74 -1.62 5.38
CA PRO A 957 21.72 -2.66 5.13
C PRO A 957 23.13 -2.05 5.19
N PHE A 958 24.12 -2.86 5.54
CA PHE A 958 25.50 -2.46 5.27
C PHE A 958 25.66 -2.39 3.75
N LEU A 959 25.92 -1.19 3.24
CA LEU A 959 26.21 -0.96 1.81
C LEU A 959 27.63 -1.43 1.46
N SER A 960 27.91 -2.70 1.74
CA SER A 960 29.18 -3.37 1.47
C SER A 960 29.10 -4.15 0.16
N LYS A 961 29.55 -3.49 -0.92
CA LYS A 961 30.63 -3.99 -1.81
C LYS A 961 30.86 -3.00 -2.96
N GLU A 962 31.72 -2.00 -2.73
CA GLU A 962 32.54 -1.46 -3.83
C GLU A 962 33.44 -2.62 -4.31
N ARG A 963 33.08 -3.32 -5.39
CA ARG A 963 33.92 -4.40 -5.92
C ARG A 963 35.06 -3.76 -6.71
N ASN A 964 36.28 -3.78 -6.16
CA ASN A 964 37.49 -3.25 -6.80
C ASN A 964 37.39 -1.78 -7.25
N GLY A 965 36.72 -0.93 -6.47
CA GLY A 965 36.50 0.49 -6.81
C GLY A 965 35.44 0.73 -7.89
N VAL A 966 34.69 -0.30 -8.29
CA VAL A 966 33.51 -0.19 -9.16
C VAL A 966 32.25 -0.35 -8.32
N VAL A 967 31.35 0.62 -8.42
CA VAL A 967 29.95 0.42 -8.00
C VAL A 967 29.34 -0.55 -8.99
N VAL A 968 29.07 -1.78 -8.53
CA VAL A 968 28.35 -2.76 -9.35
C VAL A 968 26.92 -2.26 -9.51
N GLU A 969 26.55 -1.84 -10.73
CA GLU A 969 25.13 -1.67 -11.12
C GLU A 969 24.50 -3.06 -11.26
N ASP A 970 24.36 -3.72 -10.11
CA ASP A 970 23.67 -4.99 -9.96
C ASP A 970 22.21 -4.81 -10.41
N LEU A 971 21.73 -5.70 -11.28
CA LEU A 971 20.63 -5.47 -12.24
C LEU A 971 19.21 -5.45 -11.64
N ALA A 972 19.06 -4.83 -10.47
CA ALA A 972 17.85 -4.10 -10.15
C ALA A 972 17.73 -2.87 -11.06
N VAL A 973 16.51 -2.53 -11.48
CA VAL A 973 16.21 -1.13 -11.81
C VAL A 973 16.51 -0.33 -10.54
N PRO A 974 17.44 0.66 -10.55
CA PRO A 974 17.82 1.36 -9.34
C PRO A 974 16.61 2.13 -8.81
N LEU A 975 16.49 2.24 -7.49
CA LEU A 975 15.41 2.96 -6.82
C LEU A 975 15.59 4.50 -6.91
N LYS A 976 15.96 5.00 -8.10
CA LYS A 976 15.82 6.41 -8.43
C LYS A 976 14.33 6.74 -8.35
N GLU A 977 13.99 7.61 -7.41
CA GLU A 977 12.71 8.28 -7.41
C GLU A 977 12.62 9.12 -8.69
N SER A 978 12.01 8.55 -9.73
CA SER A 978 11.46 9.36 -10.81
C SER A 978 10.35 10.19 -10.18
N ILE A 979 10.69 11.43 -9.83
CA ILE A 979 9.73 12.49 -9.56
C ILE A 979 9.01 12.73 -10.88
N VAL A 980 8.02 11.89 -11.18
CA VAL A 980 6.97 12.21 -12.14
C VAL A 980 6.38 13.52 -11.64
N PRO A 981 6.51 14.63 -12.38
CA PRO A 981 5.91 15.87 -11.94
C PRO A 981 4.41 15.64 -11.81
N VAL A 982 3.90 15.72 -10.58
CA VAL A 982 2.47 15.91 -10.40
C VAL A 982 2.17 17.20 -11.17
N ALA A 983 1.26 17.14 -12.14
CA ALA A 983 0.92 18.28 -12.98
C ALA A 983 0.19 19.34 -12.13
N GLU A 984 0.96 20.13 -11.40
CA GLU A 984 0.46 21.31 -10.70
C GLU A 984 0.02 22.35 -11.72
N SER A 985 -1.06 23.07 -11.40
CA SER A 985 -1.73 23.94 -12.35
C SER A 985 -0.84 25.12 -12.76
N PRO A 986 -0.67 25.41 -14.07
CA PRO A 986 0.29 26.41 -14.55
C PRO A 986 -0.15 27.84 -14.23
N ALA A 987 0.24 28.34 -13.05
CA ALA A 987 0.09 29.73 -12.63
C ALA A 987 1.00 30.08 -11.45
N GLU A 988 2.28 30.43 -11.71
CA GLU A 988 2.95 31.65 -11.17
C GLU A 988 4.43 31.79 -11.59
N ASP A 989 5.10 30.70 -12.02
CA ASP A 989 6.53 30.69 -12.36
C ASP A 989 6.87 31.30 -13.74
N ALA A 990 6.93 32.63 -13.80
CA ALA A 990 7.30 33.39 -15.01
C ALA A 990 8.41 34.43 -14.73
N LYS A 991 9.28 34.18 -13.74
CA LYS A 991 10.26 35.19 -13.24
C LYS A 991 11.67 34.73 -12.88
N GLU A 992 12.00 33.42 -12.92
CA GLU A 992 13.37 32.96 -12.60
C GLU A 992 14.24 32.67 -13.84
N ASP A 993 13.64 32.31 -14.98
CA ASP A 993 14.35 31.99 -16.24
C ASP A 993 15.24 33.13 -16.80
N GLU A 994 14.97 34.38 -16.44
CA GLU A 994 15.75 35.54 -16.93
C GLU A 994 17.11 35.70 -16.22
N LYS A 995 17.37 34.91 -15.16
CA LYS A 995 18.59 35.01 -14.36
C LYS A 995 19.67 34.00 -14.76
N ILE A 996 19.29 32.77 -15.09
CA ILE A 996 20.21 31.67 -15.42
C ILE A 996 20.99 31.96 -16.72
N LYS A 997 20.34 32.58 -17.71
CA LYS A 997 20.93 32.92 -19.02
C LYS A 997 22.10 33.92 -19.02
N LYS A 998 22.52 34.43 -17.85
CA LYS A 998 23.66 35.36 -17.73
C LYS A 998 24.94 34.77 -17.13
N GLU A 999 24.91 33.52 -16.66
CA GLU A 999 26.10 32.89 -16.08
C GLU A 999 26.81 31.95 -17.08
N ASP A 1000 26.05 31.28 -17.97
CA ASP A 1000 26.62 30.41 -19.03
C ASP A 1000 27.50 31.16 -20.05
N GLU A 1001 27.13 32.39 -20.46
CA GLU A 1001 27.93 33.17 -21.43
C GLU A 1001 29.34 33.49 -20.90
N THR A 1002 29.54 33.58 -19.58
CA THR A 1002 30.86 33.83 -18.97
C THR A 1002 31.79 32.61 -18.85
N VAL A 1003 31.29 31.39 -19.12
CA VAL A 1003 32.10 30.16 -19.06
C VAL A 1003 32.73 29.84 -20.42
N ALA A 1004 32.05 30.18 -21.53
CA ALA A 1004 32.44 29.81 -22.88
C ALA A 1004 33.71 30.50 -23.42
N GLU A 1005 34.14 31.63 -22.86
CA GLU A 1005 35.34 32.36 -23.34
C GLU A 1005 36.68 31.86 -22.77
N LYS A 1006 36.68 31.01 -21.73
CA LYS A 1006 37.93 30.63 -21.02
C LYS A 1006 38.60 29.34 -21.49
N SER A 1007 38.06 28.63 -22.49
CA SER A 1007 38.57 27.34 -22.96
C SER A 1007 39.29 27.41 -24.32
N LYS A 1008 40.04 28.50 -24.58
CA LYS A 1008 40.76 28.72 -25.85
C LYS A 1008 42.25 29.09 -25.75
N GLU A 1009 42.82 29.15 -24.54
CA GLU A 1009 44.27 29.26 -24.33
C GLU A 1009 44.76 28.28 -23.24
N GLN A 1010 44.89 27.01 -23.61
CA GLN A 1010 45.78 26.01 -22.99
C GLN A 1010 46.03 24.83 -23.94
#